data_AF-A0A835YM68-F1
#
_entry.id   AF-A0A835YM68-F1
#
_cell.length_a   1.000
_cell.length_b   1.000
_cell.length_c   1.000
_cell.angle_alpha   90.00
_cell.angle_beta   90.00
_cell.angle_gamma   90.00
#
_symmetry.space_group_name_H-M   'P 1'
#
loop_
_entity.id
_entity.type
_entity.pdbx_description
1 polymer ?
#
loop_
_entity_poly.entity_id
_entity_poly.type
_entity_poly.pdbx_seq_one_letter_code
_entity_poly.pdbx_strand_id
1 'polypeptide(L)'
;MAEAGATTAAAAGGGPPAAALSVIDAQIQKTDDRLDKVDQAIEAIYIARQATPPVVLPKYESKEEQNEALREQKAHKERLLGILKDLTSQRAQAQAQAAVLLQLARAFNQKLCSESVRSDLAARDLYHFKAIQRLTFDQLVSAGFTQGVARTLKTTFPDAGAVQARAGAGGAMAAGVQGAGVAGGGTSAVDADADLTDNFCAKLFLPPEPPPFEALKAIFGAGLCDKEGTRVKLPVQDMVCRGLVRQHASLSEFIEPVSASQAVNLSVHVTAALKCLVKEVTSELSLAGAIDRWLNPISDIICGVKHMSVKRKRDCSEVSITLKTLRPDLFWLVGGTLLFKGEDKTLEEDMLLAEADLLKKMADWDCNYHGKVEYLLCYAAAGTWIRFCALKRGDKSQVYRLGSCNLSTEVGMLQAIGMLILATGIVCAQREHLADTHYVLGAKVERDNGTTITWMDNFVNKRINLETYKNTNAREITNARAKDLGKLYKAAAQCPFLIHALQPPKVIEQTYSVNLCPLGRALSSAPALPESLQAVTRCIVQALDSLHKAGFGHGDLRWPNVIHVHGPAYVLIDLEGAVKLQSTPQRPFPDAWQGGRYLVNSKFTKQSDFGMLADMIGECSTLSADAANFIGALRQGRFASASAALAHPWLA
;
A
#
# COMPACT_ATOMS: atom_id res chain seq x y z
N MET A 1 26.18 -42.36 -0.36
CA MET A 1 27.49 -42.31 -1.06
C MET A 1 27.57 -43.24 -2.27
N ALA A 2 26.75 -44.29 -2.41
CA ALA A 2 26.71 -45.13 -3.62
C ALA A 2 25.82 -44.58 -4.76
N GLU A 3 24.92 -43.61 -4.51
CA GLU A 3 24.09 -42.98 -5.57
C GLU A 3 24.77 -41.81 -6.31
N ALA A 4 25.94 -41.36 -5.84
CA ALA A 4 26.64 -40.21 -6.45
C ALA A 4 27.42 -40.57 -7.75
N GLY A 5 27.50 -41.86 -8.10
CA GLY A 5 28.25 -42.34 -9.27
C GLY A 5 27.46 -42.38 -10.58
N ALA A 6 26.13 -42.30 -10.54
CA ALA A 6 25.28 -42.45 -11.73
C ALA A 6 25.00 -41.13 -12.47
N THR A 7 25.22 -39.97 -11.83
CA THR A 7 24.87 -38.65 -12.40
C THR A 7 25.99 -37.98 -13.20
N THR A 8 27.23 -38.47 -13.12
CA THR A 8 28.38 -37.90 -13.86
C THR A 8 28.54 -38.44 -15.29
N ALA A 9 27.88 -39.55 -15.65
CA ALA A 9 27.95 -40.09 -17.01
C ALA A 9 26.99 -39.40 -18.01
N ALA A 10 25.98 -38.65 -17.55
CA ALA A 10 25.00 -37.99 -18.40
C ALA A 10 25.41 -36.56 -18.84
N ALA A 11 26.48 -35.99 -18.28
CA ALA A 11 26.88 -34.60 -18.55
C ALA A 11 27.86 -34.43 -19.73
N ALA A 12 28.33 -35.53 -20.34
CA ALA A 12 29.26 -35.50 -21.48
C ALA A 12 28.59 -35.75 -22.85
N GLY A 13 27.29 -36.08 -22.88
CA GLY A 13 26.50 -36.17 -24.10
C GLY A 13 25.33 -35.19 -24.00
N GLY A 14 25.06 -34.42 -25.05
CA GLY A 14 23.98 -33.42 -25.12
C GLY A 14 22.59 -34.03 -24.91
N GLY A 15 22.24 -34.30 -23.66
CA GLY A 15 20.90 -34.72 -23.23
C GLY A 15 19.93 -33.53 -23.22
N PRO A 16 18.63 -33.79 -23.45
CA PRO A 16 17.66 -32.74 -23.73
C PRO A 16 17.42 -31.82 -22.52
N PRO A 17 17.06 -30.54 -22.75
CA PRO A 17 16.71 -29.55 -21.71
C PRO A 17 15.67 -30.01 -20.68
N ALA A 18 14.88 -31.03 -21.01
CA ALA A 18 13.86 -31.63 -20.15
C ALA A 18 14.42 -32.24 -18.85
N ALA A 19 15.64 -32.81 -18.85
CA ALA A 19 16.23 -33.40 -17.65
C ALA A 19 16.62 -32.33 -16.62
N ALA A 20 17.05 -31.14 -17.06
CA ALA A 20 17.40 -30.03 -16.18
C ALA A 20 16.15 -29.37 -15.56
N LEU A 21 15.07 -29.23 -16.34
CA LEU A 21 13.77 -28.74 -15.84
C LEU A 21 13.18 -29.68 -14.78
N SER A 22 13.21 -31.00 -15.02
CA SER A 22 12.76 -32.01 -14.06
C SER A 22 13.48 -31.91 -12.70
N VAL A 23 14.79 -31.61 -12.70
CA VAL A 23 15.56 -31.39 -11.47
C VAL A 23 15.18 -30.08 -10.77
N ILE A 24 14.94 -29.00 -11.52
CA ILE A 24 14.48 -27.71 -10.95
C ILE A 24 13.09 -27.87 -10.33
N ASP A 25 12.16 -28.52 -11.03
CA ASP A 25 10.79 -28.76 -10.55
C ASP A 25 10.78 -29.62 -9.29
N ALA A 26 11.59 -30.68 -9.23
CA ALA A 26 11.74 -31.50 -8.02
C ALA A 26 12.29 -30.70 -6.84
N GLN A 27 13.19 -29.74 -7.09
CA GLN A 27 13.76 -28.90 -6.05
C GLN A 27 12.80 -27.78 -5.59
N ILE A 28 11.95 -27.27 -6.50
CA ILE A 28 10.83 -26.37 -6.16
C ILE A 28 9.85 -27.10 -5.26
N GLN A 29 9.38 -28.29 -5.66
CA GLN A 29 8.46 -29.09 -4.86
C GLN A 29 9.01 -29.37 -3.46
N LYS A 30 10.28 -29.76 -3.35
CA LYS A 30 10.94 -29.99 -2.06
C LYS A 30 11.03 -28.73 -1.18
N THR A 31 11.13 -27.56 -1.80
CA THR A 31 11.18 -26.27 -1.09
C THR A 31 9.79 -25.86 -0.62
N ASP A 32 8.76 -26.08 -1.44
CA ASP A 32 7.36 -25.85 -1.10
C ASP A 32 6.91 -26.79 0.04
N ASP A 33 7.21 -28.08 -0.03
CA ASP A 33 6.94 -29.05 1.05
C ASP A 33 7.59 -28.63 2.39
N ARG A 34 8.74 -27.95 2.32
CA ARG A 34 9.46 -27.45 3.50
C ARG A 34 8.81 -26.18 4.04
N LEU A 35 8.32 -25.29 3.18
CA LEU A 35 7.54 -24.12 3.57
C LEU A 35 6.23 -24.54 4.26
N ASP A 36 5.51 -25.52 3.70
CA ASP A 36 4.28 -26.04 4.28
C ASP A 36 4.50 -26.61 5.69
N LYS A 37 5.59 -27.36 5.91
CA LYS A 37 5.93 -27.89 7.24
C LYS A 37 6.28 -26.79 8.24
N VAL A 38 6.94 -25.72 7.80
CA VAL A 38 7.25 -24.57 8.67
C VAL A 38 5.98 -23.79 9.02
N ASP A 39 5.08 -23.60 8.06
CA ASP A 39 3.82 -22.90 8.28
C ASP A 39 2.88 -23.72 9.20
N GLN A 40 2.80 -25.05 9.03
CA GLN A 40 2.10 -25.95 9.96
C GLN A 40 2.69 -25.90 11.39
N ALA A 41 4.02 -25.83 11.52
CA ALA A 41 4.66 -25.73 12.84
C ALA A 41 4.37 -24.37 13.52
N ILE A 42 4.37 -23.27 12.76
CA ILE A 42 3.99 -21.94 13.26
C ILE A 42 2.53 -21.93 13.71
N GLU A 43 1.64 -22.53 12.92
CA GLU A 43 0.21 -22.64 13.24
C GLU A 43 -0.02 -23.49 14.50
N ALA A 44 0.65 -24.63 14.63
CA ALA A 44 0.57 -25.47 15.83
C ALA A 44 1.04 -24.73 17.09
N ILE A 45 2.09 -23.92 17.02
CA ILE A 45 2.56 -23.08 18.14
C ILE A 45 1.53 -21.99 18.47
N TYR A 46 0.89 -21.41 17.46
CA TYR A 46 -0.15 -20.40 17.67
C TYR A 46 -1.40 -21.00 18.33
N ILE A 47 -1.86 -22.16 17.86
CA ILE A 47 -2.95 -22.93 18.47
C ILE A 47 -2.60 -23.31 19.91
N ALA A 48 -1.41 -23.82 20.18
CA ALA A 48 -0.97 -24.15 21.53
C ALA A 48 -1.00 -22.93 22.47
N ARG A 49 -0.61 -21.75 21.95
CA ARG A 49 -0.66 -20.49 22.70
C ARG A 49 -2.09 -20.02 23.00
N GLN A 50 -3.04 -20.23 22.10
CA GLN A 50 -4.45 -19.89 22.31
C GLN A 50 -5.18 -20.91 23.20
N ALA A 51 -4.84 -22.19 23.07
CA ALA A 51 -5.41 -23.28 23.84
C ALA A 51 -4.87 -23.34 25.28
N THR A 52 -3.85 -22.54 25.63
CA THR A 52 -3.40 -22.39 27.01
C THR A 52 -4.45 -21.55 27.76
N PRO A 53 -5.32 -22.14 28.60
CA PRO A 53 -6.33 -21.36 29.30
C PRO A 53 -5.66 -20.36 30.25
N PRO A 54 -6.28 -19.21 30.55
CA PRO A 54 -5.83 -18.37 31.65
C PRO A 54 -5.82 -19.25 32.90
N VAL A 55 -4.63 -19.48 33.45
CA VAL A 55 -4.48 -20.29 34.66
C VAL A 55 -5.32 -19.65 35.74
N VAL A 56 -6.44 -20.28 36.09
CA VAL A 56 -7.09 -20.06 37.37
C VAL A 56 -6.08 -20.58 38.38
N LEU A 57 -5.29 -19.66 38.91
CA LEU A 57 -4.23 -19.97 39.86
C LEU A 57 -4.85 -20.76 41.01
N PRO A 58 -4.38 -22.00 41.30
CA PRO A 58 -4.71 -22.66 42.55
C PRO A 58 -4.41 -21.69 43.70
N LYS A 59 -5.14 -21.79 44.81
CA LYS A 59 -4.76 -21.09 46.03
C LYS A 59 -3.40 -21.63 46.46
N TYR A 60 -2.32 -20.96 46.07
CA TYR A 60 -0.98 -21.27 46.53
C TYR A 60 -0.92 -21.00 48.03
N GLU A 61 -0.41 -21.97 48.80
CA GLU A 61 -0.35 -21.88 50.27
C GLU A 61 0.75 -20.91 50.70
N SER A 62 1.70 -20.61 49.80
CA SER A 62 2.77 -19.64 50.03
C SER A 62 3.04 -18.71 48.85
N LYS A 63 3.60 -17.54 49.17
CA LYS A 63 4.04 -16.53 48.20
C LYS A 63 5.24 -17.00 47.35
N GLU A 64 5.99 -17.99 47.83
CA GLU A 64 7.15 -18.56 47.14
C GLU A 64 6.72 -19.49 46.01
N GLU A 65 5.73 -20.34 46.23
CA GLU A 65 5.16 -21.21 45.18
C GLU A 65 4.56 -20.41 44.02
N GLN A 66 3.88 -19.30 44.33
CA GLN A 66 3.33 -18.40 43.31
C GLN A 66 4.44 -17.75 42.47
N ASN A 67 5.55 -17.36 43.10
CA ASN A 67 6.68 -16.76 42.39
C ASN A 67 7.43 -17.77 41.53
N GLU A 68 7.55 -19.03 41.98
CA GLU A 68 8.20 -20.09 41.21
C GLU A 68 7.35 -20.49 39.99
N ALA A 69 6.04 -20.64 40.15
CA ALA A 69 5.13 -20.89 39.03
C ALA A 69 5.17 -19.75 37.98
N LEU A 70 5.28 -18.49 38.41
CA LEU A 70 5.42 -17.35 37.52
C LEU A 70 6.76 -17.36 36.77
N ARG A 71 7.86 -17.80 37.41
CA ARG A 71 9.17 -17.96 36.76
C ARG A 71 9.15 -19.06 35.71
N GLU A 72 8.56 -20.20 36.02
CA GLU A 72 8.42 -21.31 35.07
C GLU A 72 7.58 -20.92 33.85
N GLN A 73 6.46 -20.21 34.06
CA GLN A 73 5.63 -19.71 32.97
C GLN A 73 6.38 -18.72 32.09
N LYS A 74 7.16 -17.81 32.69
CA LYS A 74 8.00 -16.87 31.95
C LYS A 74 9.08 -17.60 31.13
N ALA A 75 9.75 -18.59 31.72
CA ALA A 75 10.75 -19.41 31.04
C ALA A 75 10.16 -20.26 29.91
N HIS A 76 8.93 -20.75 30.06
CA HIS A 76 8.22 -21.46 28.99
C HIS A 76 7.87 -20.53 27.82
N LYS A 77 7.37 -19.32 28.12
CA LYS A 77 7.09 -18.30 27.10
C LYS A 77 8.34 -17.86 26.33
N GLU A 78 9.46 -17.68 27.03
CA GLU A 78 10.75 -17.35 26.41
C GLU A 78 11.27 -18.47 25.50
N ARG A 79 11.09 -19.74 25.89
CA ARG A 79 11.41 -20.90 25.04
C ARG A 79 10.58 -20.94 23.75
N LEU A 80 9.27 -20.72 23.85
CA LEU A 80 8.39 -20.67 22.67
C LEU A 80 8.74 -19.52 21.73
N LEU A 81 9.11 -18.35 22.28
CA LEU A 81 9.58 -17.21 21.48
C LEU A 81 10.88 -17.50 20.74
N GLY A 82 11.82 -18.23 21.36
CA GLY A 82 13.04 -18.70 20.71
C GLY A 82 12.74 -19.59 19.51
N ILE A 83 11.89 -20.61 19.69
CA ILE A 83 11.48 -21.53 18.61
C ILE A 83 10.79 -20.78 17.47
N LEU A 84 9.91 -19.83 17.77
CA LEU A 84 9.21 -19.03 16.75
C LEU A 84 10.20 -18.18 15.93
N LYS A 85 11.21 -17.60 16.57
CA LYS A 85 12.25 -16.82 15.91
C LYS A 85 13.07 -17.68 14.94
N ASP A 86 13.43 -18.89 15.37
CA ASP A 86 14.17 -19.85 14.53
C ASP A 86 13.33 -20.32 13.34
N LEU A 87 12.05 -20.65 13.54
CA LEU A 87 11.13 -21.03 12.46
C LEU A 87 10.91 -19.88 11.46
N THR A 88 10.79 -18.64 11.94
CA THR A 88 10.66 -17.46 11.07
C THR A 88 11.91 -17.26 10.22
N SER A 89 13.10 -17.50 10.79
CA SER A 89 14.37 -17.46 10.06
C SER A 89 14.45 -18.56 8.99
N GLN A 90 14.04 -19.79 9.33
CA GLN A 90 13.97 -20.91 8.38
C GLN A 90 12.99 -20.65 7.23
N ARG A 91 11.85 -20.02 7.52
CA ARG A 91 10.87 -19.58 6.52
C ARG A 91 11.47 -18.57 5.55
N ALA A 92 12.14 -17.54 6.06
CA ALA A 92 12.79 -16.53 5.24
C ALA A 92 13.87 -17.14 4.32
N GLN A 93 14.65 -18.10 4.83
CA GLN A 93 15.64 -18.82 4.04
C GLN A 93 15.01 -19.66 2.93
N ALA A 94 13.92 -20.38 3.23
CA ALA A 94 13.19 -21.18 2.25
C ALA A 94 12.52 -20.32 1.16
N GLN A 95 11.95 -19.16 1.53
CA GLN A 95 11.41 -18.18 0.58
C GLN A 95 12.49 -17.60 -0.34
N ALA A 96 13.66 -17.27 0.19
CA ALA A 96 14.80 -16.83 -0.61
C ALA A 96 15.25 -17.92 -1.61
N GLN A 97 15.27 -19.18 -1.17
CA GLN A 97 15.60 -20.32 -2.03
C GLN A 97 14.57 -20.51 -3.14
N ALA A 98 13.27 -20.46 -2.82
CA ALA A 98 12.18 -20.55 -3.81
C ALA A 98 12.26 -19.43 -4.85
N ALA A 99 12.54 -18.18 -4.41
CA ALA A 99 12.69 -17.04 -5.32
C ALA A 99 13.82 -17.24 -6.34
N VAL A 100 14.95 -17.81 -5.91
CA VAL A 100 16.09 -18.12 -6.80
C VAL A 100 15.71 -19.23 -7.79
N LEU A 101 15.03 -20.29 -7.35
CA LEU A 101 14.60 -21.39 -8.22
C LEU A 101 13.57 -20.93 -9.27
N LEU A 102 12.62 -20.08 -8.89
CA LEU A 102 11.66 -19.46 -9.80
C LEU A 102 12.33 -18.55 -10.84
N GLN A 103 13.36 -17.79 -10.44
CA GLN A 103 14.14 -16.98 -11.37
C GLN A 103 14.92 -17.85 -12.36
N LEU A 104 15.52 -18.96 -11.91
CA LEU A 104 16.19 -19.93 -12.76
C LEU A 104 15.22 -20.60 -13.74
N ALA A 105 14.05 -21.03 -13.28
CA ALA A 105 13.01 -21.61 -14.14
C ALA A 105 12.55 -20.63 -15.22
N ARG A 106 12.37 -19.35 -14.87
CA ARG A 106 12.02 -18.28 -15.84
C ARG A 106 13.12 -18.04 -16.86
N ALA A 107 14.38 -17.96 -16.42
CA ALA A 107 15.52 -17.79 -17.32
C ALA A 107 15.68 -18.99 -18.26
N PHE A 108 15.43 -20.20 -17.77
CA PHE A 108 15.49 -21.43 -18.57
C PHE A 108 14.35 -21.48 -19.61
N ASN A 109 13.11 -21.12 -19.23
CA ASN A 109 11.98 -20.99 -20.15
C ASN A 109 12.21 -19.90 -21.21
N GLN A 110 12.74 -18.73 -20.82
CA GLN A 110 13.08 -17.66 -21.76
C GLN A 110 14.13 -18.11 -22.79
N LYS A 111 15.11 -18.92 -22.36
CA LYS A 111 16.15 -19.44 -23.25
C LYS A 111 15.61 -20.51 -24.21
N LEU A 112 14.71 -21.38 -23.75
CA LEU A 112 14.00 -22.34 -24.60
C LEU A 112 13.11 -21.65 -25.64
N CYS A 113 12.53 -20.50 -25.29
CA CYS A 113 11.79 -19.65 -26.23
C CYS A 113 12.70 -18.86 -27.19
N SER A 114 14.02 -18.82 -26.98
CA SER A 114 14.97 -17.99 -27.74
C SER A 114 15.72 -18.70 -28.87
N GLU A 115 15.60 -20.03 -29.02
CA GLU A 115 16.26 -20.79 -30.10
C GLU A 115 15.46 -20.85 -31.43
N SER A 116 14.35 -20.11 -31.54
CA SER A 116 13.75 -19.73 -32.83
C SER A 116 13.74 -18.20 -32.99
N VAL A 117 14.26 -17.71 -34.12
CA VAL A 117 14.95 -16.42 -34.30
C VAL A 117 14.03 -15.18 -34.56
N ARG A 118 14.29 -14.09 -33.80
CA ARG A 118 14.29 -12.59 -34.05
C ARG A 118 13.01 -11.89 -34.58
N SER A 119 12.68 -10.65 -34.19
CA SER A 119 13.52 -9.42 -34.08
C SER A 119 12.87 -8.31 -33.22
N ASP A 120 13.69 -7.37 -32.75
CA ASP A 120 13.41 -6.13 -32.00
C ASP A 120 13.02 -6.23 -30.52
N LEU A 121 14.04 -6.29 -29.65
CA LEU A 121 13.92 -5.95 -28.23
C LEU A 121 14.85 -4.78 -27.88
N ALA A 122 14.23 -3.61 -27.74
CA ALA A 122 14.84 -2.38 -27.27
C ALA A 122 14.88 -2.34 -25.73
N ALA A 123 16.05 -1.99 -25.18
CA ALA A 123 16.35 -1.30 -23.91
C ALA A 123 15.71 -1.73 -22.57
N ARG A 124 14.70 -2.61 -22.53
CA ARG A 124 14.00 -3.03 -21.29
C ARG A 124 14.64 -4.28 -20.66
N ASP A 125 15.30 -5.12 -21.46
CA ASP A 125 15.94 -6.36 -21.01
C ASP A 125 17.25 -6.16 -20.24
N LEU A 126 17.85 -4.97 -20.32
CA LEU A 126 19.07 -4.61 -19.59
C LEU A 126 18.84 -4.31 -18.09
N TYR A 127 17.59 -4.15 -17.66
CA TYR A 127 17.28 -3.85 -16.25
C TYR A 127 17.17 -5.10 -15.37
N HIS A 128 16.67 -6.21 -15.90
CA HIS A 128 16.50 -7.46 -15.15
C HIS A 128 17.75 -8.36 -15.13
N PHE A 129 18.67 -8.20 -16.10
CA PHE A 129 19.90 -9.01 -16.17
C PHE A 129 20.96 -8.68 -15.10
N LYS A 130 20.90 -7.50 -14.45
CA LYS A 130 21.89 -7.07 -13.45
C LYS A 130 21.78 -7.78 -12.09
N ALA A 131 20.70 -8.49 -11.80
CA ALA A 131 20.55 -9.23 -10.54
C ALA A 131 21.31 -10.57 -10.55
N ILE A 132 21.36 -11.25 -11.70
CA ILE A 132 21.99 -12.57 -11.85
C ILE A 132 23.52 -12.45 -11.90
N GLN A 133 24.05 -11.34 -12.43
CA GLN A 133 25.50 -11.10 -12.55
C GLN A 133 26.22 -10.84 -11.21
N ARG A 134 25.54 -10.91 -10.06
CA ARG A 134 26.12 -10.64 -8.73
C ARG A 134 26.33 -11.87 -7.85
N LEU A 135 25.91 -13.05 -8.29
CA LEU A 135 26.06 -14.26 -7.49
C LEU A 135 27.42 -14.93 -7.73
N THR A 136 28.21 -15.07 -6.67
CA THR A 136 29.49 -15.79 -6.71
C THR A 136 29.27 -17.31 -6.75
N PHE A 137 30.28 -18.06 -7.17
CA PHE A 137 30.26 -19.53 -7.14
C PHE A 137 29.91 -20.06 -5.74
N ASP A 138 30.43 -19.43 -4.69
CA ASP A 138 30.17 -19.82 -3.30
C ASP A 138 28.72 -19.55 -2.87
N GLN A 139 28.06 -18.53 -3.43
CA GLN A 139 26.64 -18.25 -3.18
C GLN A 139 25.73 -19.28 -3.87
N LEU A 140 26.13 -19.77 -5.05
CA LEU A 140 25.42 -20.88 -5.72
C LEU A 140 25.57 -22.19 -4.94
N VAL A 141 26.76 -22.50 -4.46
CA VAL A 141 26.99 -23.70 -3.64
C VAL A 141 26.26 -23.60 -2.29
N SER A 142 26.26 -22.43 -1.65
CA SER A 142 25.55 -22.18 -0.39
C SER A 142 24.01 -22.25 -0.53
N ALA A 143 23.48 -22.04 -1.73
CA ALA A 143 22.08 -22.22 -2.06
C ALA A 143 21.69 -23.70 -2.33
N GLY A 144 22.62 -24.64 -2.14
CA GLY A 144 22.38 -26.08 -2.23
C GLY A 144 22.62 -26.70 -3.61
N PHE A 145 23.18 -25.94 -4.57
CA PHE A 145 23.56 -26.50 -5.86
C PHE A 145 24.83 -27.33 -5.75
N THR A 146 24.87 -28.50 -6.41
CA THR A 146 26.08 -29.32 -6.46
C THR A 146 27.18 -28.57 -7.21
N GLN A 147 28.44 -28.82 -6.84
CA GLN A 147 29.59 -28.18 -7.50
C GLN A 147 29.59 -28.38 -9.02
N GLY A 148 29.06 -29.51 -9.51
CA GLY A 148 28.89 -29.78 -10.94
C GLY A 148 27.92 -28.81 -11.62
N VAL A 149 26.74 -28.60 -11.03
CA VAL A 149 25.71 -27.68 -11.57
C VAL A 149 26.18 -26.22 -11.53
N ALA A 150 26.83 -25.80 -10.43
CA ALA A 150 27.39 -24.46 -10.31
C ALA A 150 28.51 -24.19 -11.34
N ARG A 151 29.32 -25.22 -11.67
CA ARG A 151 30.40 -25.12 -12.66
C ARG A 151 29.84 -25.05 -14.09
N THR A 152 28.83 -25.86 -14.43
CA THR A 152 28.13 -25.82 -15.72
C THR A 152 27.49 -24.45 -15.95
N LEU A 153 26.78 -23.91 -14.96
CA LEU A 153 26.18 -22.57 -15.05
C LEU A 153 27.24 -21.48 -15.31
N LYS A 154 28.40 -21.54 -14.64
CA LYS A 154 29.47 -20.57 -14.85
C LYS A 154 30.11 -20.67 -16.25
N THR A 155 30.27 -21.88 -16.79
CA THR A 155 30.82 -22.09 -18.14
C THR A 155 29.85 -21.71 -19.25
N THR A 156 28.53 -21.81 -19.02
CA THR A 156 27.50 -21.48 -20.01
C THR A 156 27.27 -19.96 -20.14
N PHE A 157 27.75 -19.14 -19.20
CA PHE A 157 27.59 -17.67 -19.19
C PHE A 157 28.92 -16.93 -18.86
N PRO A 158 29.89 -16.86 -19.80
CA PRO A 158 31.28 -16.50 -19.49
C PRO A 158 31.63 -15.00 -19.49
N ASP A 159 30.77 -14.09 -19.96
CA ASP A 159 31.18 -12.69 -20.15
C ASP A 159 31.10 -11.83 -18.87
N ALA A 160 32.19 -11.85 -18.11
CA ALA A 160 32.49 -10.88 -17.07
C ALA A 160 33.99 -10.56 -17.09
N GLY A 161 34.40 -9.54 -17.86
CA GLY A 161 35.78 -9.05 -17.77
C GLY A 161 36.33 -8.17 -18.88
N ALA A 162 35.56 -7.25 -19.50
CA ALA A 162 36.17 -6.27 -20.42
C ALA A 162 35.31 -5.03 -20.73
N VAL A 163 34.90 -4.21 -19.75
CA VAL A 163 34.53 -2.79 -20.03
C VAL A 163 34.90 -1.92 -18.82
N GLN A 164 36.16 -1.52 -18.72
CA GLN A 164 36.56 -0.41 -17.84
C GLN A 164 37.79 0.30 -18.40
N ALA A 165 37.62 1.03 -19.51
CA ALA A 165 38.47 2.17 -19.89
C ALA A 165 37.96 2.79 -21.20
N ARG A 166 37.27 3.94 -21.09
CA ARG A 166 37.27 5.09 -22.03
C ARG A 166 35.97 5.88 -21.87
N ALA A 167 35.95 6.76 -20.87
CA ALA A 167 35.14 7.96 -20.90
C ALA A 167 36.14 9.13 -20.97
N GLY A 168 36.21 9.80 -22.12
CA GLY A 168 37.07 10.94 -22.33
C GLY A 168 36.93 11.50 -23.75
N ALA A 169 36.40 12.73 -23.81
CA ALA A 169 36.40 13.67 -24.93
C ALA A 169 35.40 13.43 -26.10
N GLY A 170 34.28 14.17 -26.03
CA GLY A 170 34.02 15.35 -26.86
C GLY A 170 33.95 15.21 -28.40
N GLY A 171 32.87 15.75 -28.98
CA GLY A 171 32.88 16.19 -30.38
C GLY A 171 31.53 16.04 -31.09
N ALA A 172 30.85 17.17 -31.28
CA ALA A 172 29.73 17.32 -32.20
C ALA A 172 30.14 17.04 -33.66
N MET A 173 29.19 16.65 -34.51
CA MET A 173 28.97 17.18 -35.86
C MET A 173 27.76 16.51 -36.53
N ALA A 174 27.00 17.33 -37.24
CA ALA A 174 25.82 17.03 -38.02
C ALA A 174 26.15 16.61 -39.47
N ALA A 175 25.08 16.40 -40.25
CA ALA A 175 24.97 16.00 -41.68
C ALA A 175 24.78 14.48 -41.85
N GLY A 176 23.78 13.96 -42.55
CA GLY A 176 23.01 14.50 -43.68
C GLY A 176 23.21 13.57 -44.89
N VAL A 177 22.14 13.41 -45.70
CA VAL A 177 22.07 12.76 -47.03
C VAL A 177 21.48 11.33 -47.10
N GLN A 178 20.19 11.33 -47.47
CA GLN A 178 19.51 10.62 -48.58
C GLN A 178 20.03 9.26 -49.08
N GLY A 179 19.09 8.31 -49.11
CA GLY A 179 18.50 7.82 -50.37
C GLY A 179 18.95 6.47 -50.90
N ALA A 180 18.05 5.49 -50.90
CA ALA A 180 17.76 4.61 -52.05
C ALA A 180 16.64 3.63 -51.67
N GLY A 181 15.54 3.64 -52.42
CA GLY A 181 14.48 2.67 -52.30
C GLY A 181 14.82 1.37 -53.02
N VAL A 182 14.21 0.27 -52.57
CA VAL A 182 13.89 -0.88 -53.42
C VAL A 182 12.49 -1.35 -53.04
N ALA A 183 11.59 -1.28 -54.03
CA ALA A 183 10.28 -1.88 -53.98
C ALA A 183 10.44 -3.41 -54.04
N GLY A 184 9.78 -4.12 -53.13
CA GLY A 184 9.64 -5.56 -53.16
C GLY A 184 8.26 -5.94 -52.65
N GLY A 185 7.34 -6.21 -53.58
CA GLY A 185 6.06 -6.80 -53.27
C GLY A 185 6.26 -8.19 -52.70
N GLY A 186 5.87 -8.37 -51.44
CA GLY A 186 5.74 -9.64 -50.76
C GLY A 186 4.39 -9.65 -50.07
N THR A 187 3.52 -10.54 -50.50
CA THR A 187 2.23 -10.86 -49.89
C THR A 187 2.38 -10.98 -48.37
N SER A 188 1.67 -10.13 -47.63
CA SER A 188 1.60 -10.18 -46.17
C SER A 188 0.99 -11.51 -45.74
N ALA A 189 1.83 -12.42 -45.26
CA ALA A 189 1.40 -13.40 -44.29
C ALA A 189 0.95 -12.60 -43.07
N VAL A 190 -0.36 -12.59 -42.82
CA VAL A 190 -0.93 -12.00 -41.61
C VAL A 190 -0.34 -12.76 -40.43
N ASP A 191 0.39 -12.06 -39.55
CA ASP A 191 0.93 -12.60 -38.30
C ASP A 191 -0.23 -13.19 -37.47
N ALA A 192 -0.42 -14.50 -37.57
CA ALA A 192 -1.48 -15.23 -36.85
C ALA A 192 -1.19 -15.40 -35.35
N ASP A 193 -0.09 -14.81 -34.84
CA ASP A 193 0.40 -14.93 -33.46
C ASP A 193 0.33 -13.62 -32.65
N ALA A 194 -0.21 -12.55 -33.21
CA ALA A 194 -0.36 -11.29 -32.46
C ALA A 194 -1.50 -11.39 -31.44
N ASP A 195 -1.18 -11.30 -30.14
CA ASP A 195 -2.19 -11.18 -29.08
C ASP A 195 -2.97 -9.86 -29.23
N LEU A 196 -4.26 -9.97 -29.56
CA LEU A 196 -5.17 -8.84 -29.76
C LEU A 196 -5.96 -8.48 -28.50
N THR A 197 -5.48 -8.82 -27.30
CA THR A 197 -6.15 -8.49 -26.03
C THR A 197 -6.42 -6.98 -25.90
N ASP A 198 -5.49 -6.12 -26.30
CA ASP A 198 -5.69 -4.66 -26.25
C ASP A 198 -6.82 -4.20 -27.19
N ASN A 199 -6.88 -4.78 -28.40
CA ASN A 199 -7.94 -4.51 -29.37
C ASN A 199 -9.30 -5.01 -28.88
N PHE A 200 -9.34 -6.17 -28.24
CA PHE A 200 -10.55 -6.68 -27.60
C PHE A 200 -11.03 -5.72 -26.51
N CYS A 201 -10.14 -5.30 -25.61
CA CYS A 201 -10.46 -4.37 -24.54
C CYS A 201 -10.90 -2.99 -25.05
N ALA A 202 -10.32 -2.51 -26.16
CA ALA A 202 -10.67 -1.24 -26.79
C ALA A 202 -12.06 -1.22 -27.45
N LYS A 203 -12.62 -2.40 -27.79
CA LYS A 203 -13.99 -2.56 -28.31
C LYS A 203 -15.05 -2.54 -27.22
N LEU A 204 -14.69 -2.91 -25.99
CA LEU A 204 -15.60 -2.90 -24.86
C LEU A 204 -16.14 -1.49 -24.59
N PHE A 205 -17.42 -1.40 -24.25
CA PHE A 205 -18.00 -0.19 -23.71
C PHE A 205 -17.49 0.01 -22.28
N LEU A 206 -16.34 0.68 -22.18
CA LEU A 206 -15.83 1.23 -20.94
C LEU A 206 -15.98 2.75 -21.01
N PRO A 207 -16.82 3.35 -20.15
CA PRO A 207 -17.21 4.74 -20.29
C PRO A 207 -15.95 5.64 -20.23
N PRO A 208 -15.82 6.62 -21.16
CA PRO A 208 -14.64 7.49 -21.22
C PRO A 208 -14.58 8.48 -20.04
N GLU A 209 -15.75 8.81 -19.48
CA GLU A 209 -15.92 9.64 -18.30
C GLU A 209 -16.69 8.85 -17.23
N PRO A 210 -16.56 9.18 -15.93
CA PRO A 210 -17.34 8.53 -14.89
C PRO A 210 -18.84 8.68 -15.16
N PRO A 211 -19.60 7.57 -15.29
CA PRO A 211 -21.04 7.67 -15.47
C PRO A 211 -21.68 8.32 -14.22
N PRO A 212 -22.81 9.02 -14.36
CA PRO A 212 -23.55 9.53 -13.20
C PRO A 212 -24.00 8.36 -12.32
N PHE A 213 -24.08 8.59 -11.01
CA PHE A 213 -24.40 7.54 -10.03
C PHE A 213 -25.65 6.72 -10.40
N GLU A 214 -26.70 7.39 -10.89
CA GLU A 214 -27.99 6.75 -11.19
C GLU A 214 -27.94 5.83 -12.41
N ALA A 215 -26.91 5.95 -13.26
CA ALA A 215 -26.71 5.08 -14.42
C ALA A 215 -26.02 3.75 -14.06
N LEU A 216 -25.36 3.65 -12.90
CA LEU A 216 -24.55 2.48 -12.54
C LEU A 216 -25.36 1.18 -12.56
N LYS A 217 -26.58 1.19 -12.00
CA LYS A 217 -27.42 -0.02 -11.96
C LYS A 217 -27.79 -0.50 -13.36
N ALA A 218 -28.08 0.41 -14.29
CA ALA A 218 -28.39 0.08 -15.67
C ALA A 218 -27.15 -0.48 -16.40
N ILE A 219 -25.98 0.14 -16.20
CA ILE A 219 -24.71 -0.31 -16.81
C ILE A 219 -24.34 -1.72 -16.35
N PHE A 220 -24.36 -1.98 -15.04
CA PHE A 220 -24.06 -3.31 -14.52
C PHE A 220 -25.14 -4.34 -14.87
N GLY A 221 -26.39 -3.92 -14.98
CA GLY A 221 -27.51 -4.78 -15.39
C GLY A 221 -27.48 -5.20 -16.86
N ALA A 222 -26.98 -4.33 -17.75
CA ALA A 222 -26.78 -4.66 -19.17
C ALA A 222 -25.67 -5.71 -19.37
N GLY A 223 -24.70 -5.75 -18.46
CA GLY A 223 -23.53 -6.62 -18.56
C GLY A 223 -22.46 -6.06 -19.49
N LEU A 224 -21.49 -6.90 -19.87
CA LEU A 224 -20.39 -6.49 -20.72
C LEU A 224 -20.86 -6.37 -22.18
N CYS A 225 -20.80 -5.15 -22.73
CA CYS A 225 -21.18 -4.85 -24.10
C CYS A 225 -20.05 -4.16 -24.87
N ASP A 226 -20.14 -4.15 -26.19
CA ASP A 226 -19.32 -3.30 -27.06
C ASP A 226 -19.92 -1.89 -27.16
N LYS A 227 -19.26 -1.01 -27.90
CA LYS A 227 -19.66 0.39 -28.08
C LYS A 227 -21.00 0.55 -28.78
N GLU A 228 -21.45 -0.48 -29.50
CA GLU A 228 -22.72 -0.58 -30.19
C GLU A 228 -23.84 -1.13 -29.30
N GLY A 229 -23.52 -1.53 -28.06
CA GLY A 229 -24.48 -2.09 -27.11
C GLY A 229 -24.71 -3.59 -27.28
N THR A 230 -23.96 -4.25 -28.16
CA THR A 230 -24.02 -5.71 -28.35
C THR A 230 -23.31 -6.40 -27.21
N ARG A 231 -23.91 -7.47 -26.69
CA ARG A 231 -23.30 -8.27 -25.62
C ARG A 231 -21.98 -8.89 -26.09
N VAL A 232 -20.92 -8.69 -25.32
CA VAL A 232 -19.60 -9.25 -25.59
C VAL A 232 -19.40 -10.56 -24.84
N LYS A 233 -18.85 -11.55 -25.53
CA LYS A 233 -18.49 -12.84 -24.95
C LYS A 233 -17.06 -12.79 -24.43
N LEU A 234 -16.80 -13.42 -23.30
CA LEU A 234 -15.47 -13.48 -22.71
C LEU A 234 -14.61 -14.52 -23.46
N PRO A 235 -13.34 -14.19 -23.78
CA PRO A 235 -12.47 -15.12 -24.47
C PRO A 235 -12.05 -16.25 -23.52
N VAL A 236 -12.09 -17.49 -24.00
CA VAL A 236 -11.66 -18.69 -23.25
C VAL A 236 -10.80 -19.55 -24.16
N GLN A 237 -9.82 -20.26 -23.59
CA GLN A 237 -9.00 -21.19 -24.38
C GLN A 237 -9.88 -22.19 -25.14
N ASP A 238 -9.61 -22.36 -26.43
CA ASP A 238 -10.41 -23.12 -27.39
C ASP A 238 -10.91 -24.47 -26.88
N MET A 239 -10.00 -25.28 -26.32
CA MET A 239 -10.34 -26.61 -25.80
C MET A 239 -11.28 -26.54 -24.60
N VAL A 240 -11.08 -25.56 -23.71
CA VAL A 240 -11.93 -25.36 -22.53
C VAL A 240 -13.28 -24.81 -22.95
N CYS A 241 -13.32 -23.84 -23.86
CA CYS A 241 -14.57 -23.28 -24.39
C CYS A 241 -15.45 -24.38 -25.01
N ARG A 242 -14.87 -25.22 -25.88
CA ARG A 242 -15.60 -26.33 -26.51
C ARG A 242 -16.08 -27.35 -25.48
N GLY A 243 -15.27 -27.66 -24.47
CA GLY A 243 -15.64 -28.57 -23.39
C GLY A 243 -16.83 -28.04 -22.58
N LEU A 244 -16.75 -26.78 -22.13
CA LEU A 244 -17.78 -26.13 -21.33
C LEU A 244 -19.09 -25.98 -22.09
N VAL A 245 -19.07 -25.53 -23.35
CA VAL A 245 -20.30 -25.38 -24.16
C VAL A 245 -20.95 -26.73 -24.46
N ARG A 246 -20.16 -27.79 -24.65
CA ARG A 246 -20.70 -29.16 -24.81
C ARG A 246 -21.40 -29.66 -23.54
N GLN A 247 -20.88 -29.31 -22.36
CA GLN A 247 -21.47 -29.69 -21.08
C GLN A 247 -22.69 -28.83 -20.74
N HIS A 248 -22.63 -27.54 -21.06
CA HIS A 248 -23.65 -26.54 -20.74
C HIS A 248 -23.85 -25.58 -21.92
N ALA A 249 -24.79 -25.90 -22.81
CA ALA A 249 -25.02 -25.14 -24.05
C ALA A 249 -25.29 -23.63 -23.83
N SER A 250 -25.89 -23.27 -22.70
CA SER A 250 -26.16 -21.87 -22.32
C SER A 250 -24.89 -21.03 -22.13
N LEU A 251 -23.73 -21.63 -21.86
CA LEU A 251 -22.46 -20.90 -21.76
C LEU A 251 -22.04 -20.27 -23.08
N SER A 252 -22.56 -20.73 -24.22
CA SER A 252 -22.27 -20.13 -25.53
C SER A 252 -22.73 -18.66 -25.66
N GLU A 253 -23.60 -18.18 -24.77
CA GLU A 253 -24.02 -16.79 -24.67
C GLU A 253 -23.03 -15.90 -23.89
N PHE A 254 -22.07 -16.50 -23.18
CA PHE A 254 -21.15 -15.80 -22.28
C PHE A 254 -19.69 -15.94 -22.71
N ILE A 255 -19.32 -17.01 -23.40
CA ILE A 255 -17.93 -17.28 -23.78
C ILE A 255 -17.77 -17.56 -25.28
N GLU A 256 -16.57 -17.28 -25.77
CA GLU A 256 -16.14 -17.63 -27.12
C GLU A 256 -14.69 -18.16 -27.10
N PRO A 257 -14.32 -19.00 -28.08
CA PRO A 257 -12.95 -19.50 -28.16
C PRO A 257 -11.97 -18.35 -28.46
N VAL A 258 -10.75 -18.43 -27.94
CA VAL A 258 -9.69 -17.44 -28.19
C VAL A 258 -9.34 -17.34 -29.68
N SER A 259 -9.53 -18.40 -30.47
CA SER A 259 -9.41 -18.33 -31.93
C SER A 259 -10.40 -17.37 -32.61
N ALA A 260 -11.53 -17.05 -31.97
CA ALA A 260 -12.50 -16.07 -32.48
C ALA A 260 -12.16 -14.63 -32.07
N SER A 261 -11.75 -14.42 -30.80
CA SER A 261 -11.47 -13.10 -30.24
C SER A 261 -10.04 -12.61 -30.45
N GLN A 262 -9.10 -13.55 -30.58
CA GLN A 262 -7.64 -13.36 -30.58
C GLN A 262 -7.09 -12.69 -29.31
N ALA A 263 -7.88 -12.62 -28.24
CA ALA A 263 -7.49 -12.02 -26.96
C ALA A 263 -6.78 -13.06 -26.06
N VAL A 264 -5.54 -13.38 -26.41
CA VAL A 264 -4.79 -14.50 -25.81
C VAL A 264 -4.57 -14.29 -24.32
N ASN A 265 -3.99 -13.17 -23.91
CA ASN A 265 -3.71 -12.89 -22.50
C ASN A 265 -4.97 -12.90 -21.63
N LEU A 266 -6.06 -12.25 -22.06
CA LEU A 266 -7.33 -12.28 -21.31
C LEU A 266 -7.89 -13.70 -21.21
N SER A 267 -7.81 -14.49 -22.29
CA SER A 267 -8.34 -15.86 -22.32
C SER A 267 -7.68 -16.79 -21.30
N VAL A 268 -6.38 -16.61 -21.05
CA VAL A 268 -5.62 -17.40 -20.08
C VAL A 268 -6.19 -17.18 -18.67
N HIS A 269 -6.43 -15.93 -18.30
CA HIS A 269 -6.92 -15.59 -16.96
C HIS A 269 -8.39 -15.93 -16.77
N VAL A 270 -9.26 -15.73 -17.77
CA VAL A 270 -10.66 -16.19 -17.72
C VAL A 270 -10.71 -17.71 -17.59
N THR A 271 -9.88 -18.44 -18.36
CA THR A 271 -9.80 -19.91 -18.28
C THR A 271 -9.33 -20.38 -16.91
N ALA A 272 -8.32 -19.72 -16.32
CA ALA A 272 -7.83 -20.05 -14.99
C ALA A 272 -8.91 -19.83 -13.92
N ALA A 273 -9.66 -18.73 -14.00
CA ALA A 273 -10.77 -18.45 -13.09
C ALA A 273 -11.86 -19.54 -13.16
N LEU A 274 -12.23 -19.97 -14.36
CA LEU A 274 -13.22 -21.05 -14.58
C LEU A 274 -12.75 -22.41 -14.06
N LYS A 275 -11.44 -22.69 -14.05
CA LYS A 275 -10.87 -23.92 -13.47
C LYS A 275 -10.79 -23.87 -11.94
N CYS A 276 -10.88 -22.68 -11.35
CA CYS A 276 -10.70 -22.45 -9.92
C CYS A 276 -11.97 -21.86 -9.27
N LEU A 277 -13.14 -22.44 -9.59
CA LEU A 277 -14.40 -22.06 -8.94
C LEU A 277 -14.31 -22.17 -7.42
N VAL A 278 -14.96 -21.24 -6.72
CA VAL A 278 -14.97 -21.20 -5.26
C VAL A 278 -16.04 -22.17 -4.77
N LYS A 279 -15.64 -23.39 -4.43
CA LYS A 279 -16.56 -24.45 -3.98
C LYS A 279 -16.77 -24.43 -2.47
N GLU A 280 -15.71 -24.16 -1.72
CA GLU A 280 -15.72 -24.13 -0.26
C GLU A 280 -14.85 -22.97 0.23
N VAL A 281 -15.27 -22.36 1.33
CA VAL A 281 -14.55 -21.27 2.00
C VAL A 281 -14.29 -21.68 3.43
N THR A 282 -13.02 -21.81 3.81
CA THR A 282 -12.61 -22.23 5.16
C THR A 282 -12.28 -21.05 6.06
N SER A 283 -12.01 -19.89 5.48
CA SER A 283 -11.67 -18.65 6.17
C SER A 283 -11.79 -17.43 5.24
N GLU A 284 -11.89 -16.22 5.82
CA GLU A 284 -11.77 -14.95 5.08
C GLU A 284 -10.49 -14.91 4.25
N LEU A 285 -9.37 -15.42 4.77
CA LEU A 285 -8.10 -15.47 4.05
C LEU A 285 -8.16 -16.39 2.82
N SER A 286 -8.83 -17.54 2.92
CA SER A 286 -9.01 -18.46 1.79
C SER A 286 -9.89 -17.83 0.69
N LEU A 287 -10.94 -17.11 1.07
CA LEU A 287 -11.81 -16.37 0.15
C LEU A 287 -11.06 -15.23 -0.53
N ALA A 288 -10.32 -14.44 0.24
CA ALA A 288 -9.45 -13.38 -0.25
C ALA A 288 -8.48 -13.89 -1.32
N GLY A 289 -7.78 -15.01 -1.05
CA GLY A 289 -6.88 -15.64 -2.00
C GLY A 289 -7.58 -16.22 -3.23
N ALA A 290 -8.83 -16.67 -3.11
CA ALA A 290 -9.63 -17.11 -4.25
C ALA A 290 -10.07 -15.95 -5.14
N ILE A 291 -10.51 -14.84 -4.55
CA ILE A 291 -10.90 -13.61 -5.27
C ILE A 291 -9.69 -13.01 -5.99
N ASP A 292 -8.55 -12.88 -5.31
CA ASP A 292 -7.34 -12.26 -5.85
C ASP A 292 -6.80 -12.96 -7.11
N ARG A 293 -6.98 -14.28 -7.21
CA ARG A 293 -6.50 -15.10 -8.34
C ARG A 293 -7.07 -14.67 -9.68
N TRP A 294 -8.31 -14.17 -9.72
CA TRP A 294 -8.93 -13.67 -10.95
C TRP A 294 -9.05 -12.15 -10.96
N LEU A 295 -9.27 -11.52 -9.79
CA LEU A 295 -9.47 -10.09 -9.67
C LEU A 295 -8.22 -9.29 -10.09
N ASN A 296 -7.05 -9.66 -9.60
CA ASN A 296 -5.81 -8.93 -9.88
C ASN A 296 -5.37 -9.00 -11.35
N PRO A 297 -5.17 -10.19 -11.95
CA PRO A 297 -4.65 -10.25 -13.32
C PRO A 297 -5.61 -9.65 -14.36
N ILE A 298 -6.92 -9.86 -14.20
CA ILE A 298 -7.91 -9.31 -15.15
C ILE A 298 -7.97 -7.79 -15.03
N SER A 299 -7.98 -7.24 -13.81
CA SER A 299 -7.95 -5.78 -13.65
C SER A 299 -6.63 -5.17 -14.12
N ASP A 300 -5.49 -5.86 -13.96
CA ASP A 300 -4.20 -5.40 -14.49
C ASP A 300 -4.17 -5.29 -16.02
N ILE A 301 -4.82 -6.21 -16.75
CA ILE A 301 -4.99 -6.11 -18.20
C ILE A 301 -5.74 -4.82 -18.56
N ILE A 302 -6.92 -4.60 -17.95
CA ILE A 302 -7.75 -3.42 -18.24
C ILE A 302 -7.01 -2.13 -17.87
N CYS A 303 -6.32 -2.11 -16.73
CA CYS A 303 -5.52 -0.96 -16.30
C CYS A 303 -4.35 -0.69 -17.26
N GLY A 304 -3.69 -1.74 -17.77
CA GLY A 304 -2.62 -1.64 -18.76
C GLY A 304 -3.08 -0.98 -20.06
N VAL A 305 -4.20 -1.45 -20.61
CA VAL A 305 -4.83 -0.87 -21.81
C VAL A 305 -5.23 0.60 -21.60
N LYS A 306 -5.66 0.95 -20.39
CA LYS A 306 -6.05 2.32 -20.02
C LYS A 306 -4.88 3.16 -19.49
N HIS A 307 -3.66 2.65 -19.52
CA HIS A 307 -2.45 3.30 -19.00
C HIS A 307 -2.61 3.85 -17.56
N MET A 308 -3.28 3.08 -16.70
CA MET A 308 -3.51 3.42 -15.30
C MET A 308 -2.63 2.59 -14.37
N SER A 309 -1.96 3.26 -13.43
CA SER A 309 -1.26 2.58 -12.33
C SER A 309 -2.20 2.44 -11.13
N VAL A 310 -2.41 1.21 -10.68
CA VAL A 310 -3.22 0.88 -9.50
C VAL A 310 -2.34 0.24 -8.45
N LYS A 311 -2.40 0.74 -7.22
CA LYS A 311 -1.83 0.06 -6.06
C LYS A 311 -2.94 -0.66 -5.31
N ARG A 312 -2.80 -1.97 -5.12
CA ARG A 312 -3.74 -2.78 -4.35
C ARG A 312 -3.13 -3.13 -3.01
N LYS A 313 -3.93 -3.09 -1.96
CA LYS A 313 -3.51 -3.52 -0.61
C LYS A 313 -4.62 -4.34 0.01
N ARG A 314 -4.22 -5.36 0.76
CA ARG A 314 -5.10 -6.10 1.66
C ARG A 314 -4.76 -5.83 3.13
N ASP A 315 -5.73 -6.04 4.01
CA ASP A 315 -5.56 -5.94 5.46
C ASP A 315 -5.68 -7.31 6.16
N CYS A 316 -4.98 -8.32 5.64
CA CYS A 316 -5.13 -9.69 6.11
C CYS A 316 -4.33 -10.04 7.39
N SER A 317 -3.56 -9.12 8.00
CA SER A 317 -2.63 -9.48 9.09
C SER A 317 -2.38 -8.43 10.18
N GLU A 318 -3.12 -7.31 10.23
CA GLU A 318 -2.87 -6.31 11.27
C GLU A 318 -3.34 -6.77 12.67
N VAL A 319 -2.38 -6.91 13.59
CA VAL A 319 -2.58 -7.24 15.02
C VAL A 319 -3.38 -6.13 15.75
N SER A 320 -3.44 -4.93 15.17
CA SER A 320 -4.16 -3.80 15.74
C SER A 320 -5.65 -3.91 15.44
N ILE A 321 -6.41 -4.50 16.36
CA ILE A 321 -7.88 -4.64 16.33
C ILE A 321 -8.57 -3.35 15.87
N THR A 322 -8.11 -2.18 16.34
CA THR A 322 -8.70 -0.87 16.00
C THR A 322 -8.55 -0.47 14.53
N LEU A 323 -7.49 -0.92 13.83
CA LEU A 323 -7.29 -0.63 12.41
C LEU A 323 -8.04 -1.62 11.53
N LYS A 324 -8.04 -2.91 11.90
CA LYS A 324 -8.85 -3.95 11.24
C LYS A 324 -10.35 -3.61 11.22
N THR A 325 -10.85 -2.91 12.25
CA THR A 325 -12.26 -2.47 12.30
C THR A 325 -12.58 -1.24 11.46
N LEU A 326 -11.57 -0.54 10.93
CA LEU A 326 -11.74 0.74 10.23
C LEU A 326 -11.25 0.71 8.78
N ARG A 327 -10.47 -0.29 8.39
CA ARG A 327 -9.88 -0.46 7.06
C ARG A 327 -10.54 -1.62 6.30
N PRO A 328 -10.82 -1.45 5.00
CA PRO A 328 -11.37 -2.53 4.19
C PRO A 328 -10.38 -3.66 3.93
N ASP A 329 -10.91 -4.86 3.74
CA ASP A 329 -10.12 -6.07 3.52
C ASP A 329 -9.33 -5.99 2.21
N LEU A 330 -9.91 -5.38 1.17
CA LEU A 330 -9.24 -4.98 -0.06
C LEU A 330 -9.50 -3.51 -0.36
N PHE A 331 -8.50 -2.81 -0.90
CA PHE A 331 -8.74 -1.55 -1.59
C PHE A 331 -7.74 -1.27 -2.70
N TRP A 332 -8.20 -0.49 -3.68
CA TRP A 332 -7.42 -0.01 -4.80
C TRP A 332 -7.20 1.48 -4.70
N LEU A 333 -5.95 1.88 -4.94
CA LEU A 333 -5.49 3.25 -4.90
C LEU A 333 -5.02 3.67 -6.29
N VAL A 334 -5.61 4.75 -6.81
CA VAL A 334 -5.23 5.39 -8.08
C VAL A 334 -4.73 6.79 -7.76
N GLY A 335 -3.49 7.11 -8.14
CA GLY A 335 -2.88 8.39 -7.75
C GLY A 335 -2.71 8.57 -6.22
N GLY A 336 -2.90 7.50 -5.44
CA GLY A 336 -2.98 7.56 -3.99
C GLY A 336 -4.40 7.59 -3.43
N THR A 337 -5.42 7.85 -4.24
CA THR A 337 -6.81 7.97 -3.79
C THR A 337 -7.55 6.63 -3.85
N LEU A 338 -8.35 6.34 -2.82
CA LEU A 338 -9.22 5.16 -2.76
C LEU A 338 -10.33 5.27 -3.81
N LEU A 339 -10.42 4.33 -4.75
CA LEU A 339 -11.51 4.29 -5.74
C LEU A 339 -12.30 2.98 -5.75
N PHE A 340 -11.76 1.93 -5.14
CA PHE A 340 -12.41 0.63 -5.04
C PHE A 340 -12.10 -0.02 -3.70
N LYS A 341 -13.09 -0.64 -3.05
CA LYS A 341 -12.88 -1.42 -1.81
C LYS A 341 -13.70 -2.70 -1.75
N GLY A 342 -13.21 -3.67 -0.99
CA GLY A 342 -13.82 -4.98 -0.80
C GLY A 342 -13.86 -5.40 0.66
N GLU A 343 -14.90 -6.15 1.02
CA GLU A 343 -15.05 -6.83 2.31
C GLU A 343 -15.32 -8.31 2.08
N ASP A 344 -14.65 -9.17 2.84
CA ASP A 344 -14.74 -10.61 2.74
C ASP A 344 -15.31 -11.20 4.05
N LYS A 345 -16.26 -12.13 3.95
CA LYS A 345 -16.79 -12.91 5.08
C LYS A 345 -16.75 -14.40 4.78
N THR A 346 -16.55 -15.20 5.81
CA THR A 346 -16.41 -16.65 5.63
C THR A 346 -17.75 -17.30 5.28
N LEU A 347 -18.81 -16.97 6.02
CA LEU A 347 -20.13 -17.60 5.88
C LEU A 347 -21.01 -16.81 4.91
N GLU A 348 -21.79 -17.51 4.08
CA GLU A 348 -22.70 -16.88 3.12
C GLU A 348 -23.74 -15.98 3.79
N GLU A 349 -24.23 -16.37 4.96
CA GLU A 349 -25.20 -15.60 5.76
C GLU A 349 -24.68 -14.24 6.24
N ASP A 350 -23.34 -14.07 6.28
CA ASP A 350 -22.68 -12.82 6.69
C ASP A 350 -22.61 -11.79 5.56
N MET A 351 -23.25 -12.02 4.41
CA MET A 351 -23.28 -11.06 3.29
C MET A 351 -23.76 -9.66 3.72
N LEU A 352 -24.75 -9.58 4.61
CA LEU A 352 -25.21 -8.28 5.14
C LEU A 352 -24.20 -7.65 6.09
N LEU A 353 -23.38 -8.45 6.80
CA LEU A 353 -22.29 -7.93 7.62
C LEU A 353 -21.17 -7.37 6.74
N ALA A 354 -20.85 -8.02 5.62
CA ALA A 354 -19.90 -7.49 4.62
C ALA A 354 -20.38 -6.13 4.07
N GLU A 355 -21.67 -6.01 3.73
CA GLU A 355 -22.25 -4.73 3.29
C GLU A 355 -22.23 -3.66 4.40
N ALA A 356 -22.53 -4.03 5.64
CA ALA A 356 -22.47 -3.10 6.77
C ALA A 356 -21.04 -2.60 7.02
N ASP A 357 -20.05 -3.49 6.88
CA ASP A 357 -18.64 -3.12 6.99
C ASP A 357 -18.20 -2.17 5.87
N LEU A 358 -18.72 -2.32 4.64
CA LEU A 358 -18.49 -1.35 3.56
C LEU A 358 -19.00 0.06 3.91
N LEU A 359 -20.13 0.18 4.62
CA LEU A 359 -20.64 1.48 5.07
C LEU A 359 -19.85 2.06 6.24
N LYS A 360 -19.31 1.20 7.10
CA LYS A 360 -18.62 1.61 8.33
C LYS A 360 -17.15 1.96 8.11
N LYS A 361 -16.44 1.17 7.31
CA LYS A 361 -14.99 1.30 7.11
C LYS A 361 -14.71 2.31 6.01
N MET A 362 -13.97 3.37 6.34
CA MET A 362 -13.68 4.48 5.43
C MET A 362 -14.96 5.11 4.85
N ALA A 363 -15.89 5.42 5.76
CA ALA A 363 -17.21 5.96 5.44
C ALA A 363 -17.16 7.46 5.10
N ASP A 364 -16.19 8.17 5.68
CA ASP A 364 -16.13 9.63 5.66
C ASP A 364 -15.16 10.12 4.58
N TRP A 365 -15.43 9.74 3.34
CA TRP A 365 -14.59 10.11 2.22
C TRP A 365 -15.07 11.42 1.60
N ASP A 366 -14.22 12.45 1.71
CA ASP A 366 -14.55 13.83 1.36
C ASP A 366 -13.97 14.27 0.00
N CYS A 367 -14.51 15.37 -0.55
CA CYS A 367 -14.04 15.99 -1.80
C CYS A 367 -12.58 16.44 -1.75
N ASN A 368 -12.03 16.71 -0.56
CA ASN A 368 -10.62 17.03 -0.39
C ASN A 368 -9.69 15.94 -0.91
N TYR A 369 -10.07 14.66 -0.80
CA TYR A 369 -9.25 13.53 -1.24
C TYR A 369 -9.69 12.98 -2.59
N HIS A 370 -10.99 12.97 -2.81
CA HIS A 370 -11.60 12.30 -3.97
C HIS A 370 -12.03 13.28 -5.06
N GLY A 371 -11.70 14.57 -4.94
CA GLY A 371 -12.06 15.60 -5.90
C GLY A 371 -13.56 15.55 -6.26
N LYS A 372 -13.86 15.36 -7.54
CA LYS A 372 -15.21 15.29 -8.11
C LYS A 372 -15.83 13.87 -8.16
N VAL A 373 -15.20 12.85 -7.58
CA VAL A 373 -15.69 11.45 -7.61
C VAL A 373 -17.01 11.27 -6.83
N GLU A 374 -18.15 11.10 -7.49
CA GLU A 374 -19.46 11.06 -6.81
C GLU A 374 -19.75 9.77 -6.02
N TYR A 375 -19.06 8.68 -6.32
CA TYR A 375 -19.27 7.38 -5.67
C TYR A 375 -18.00 6.53 -5.65
N LEU A 376 -17.94 5.61 -4.69
CA LEU A 376 -16.95 4.54 -4.65
C LEU A 376 -17.57 3.23 -5.13
N LEU A 377 -16.90 2.53 -6.04
CA LEU A 377 -17.26 1.16 -6.37
C LEU A 377 -16.71 0.20 -5.32
N CYS A 378 -17.43 -0.88 -5.09
CA CYS A 378 -17.04 -1.86 -4.08
C CYS A 378 -17.55 -3.26 -4.39
N TYR A 379 -17.05 -4.24 -3.63
CA TYR A 379 -17.68 -5.54 -3.55
C TYR A 379 -17.86 -5.97 -2.08
N ALA A 380 -18.88 -6.79 -1.84
CA ALA A 380 -19.05 -7.57 -0.63
C ALA A 380 -19.02 -9.05 -1.01
N ALA A 381 -18.19 -9.86 -0.35
CA ALA A 381 -18.10 -11.29 -0.58
C ALA A 381 -18.39 -12.05 0.71
N ALA A 382 -19.16 -13.14 0.61
CA ALA A 382 -19.51 -13.97 1.74
C ALA A 382 -19.75 -15.42 1.26
N GLY A 383 -18.99 -16.37 1.80
CA GLY A 383 -19.00 -17.75 1.29
C GLY A 383 -18.65 -17.79 -0.21
N THR A 384 -19.46 -18.47 -1.02
CA THR A 384 -19.25 -18.54 -2.48
C THR A 384 -19.88 -17.38 -3.24
N TRP A 385 -20.51 -16.42 -2.56
CA TRP A 385 -21.18 -15.29 -3.22
C TRP A 385 -20.34 -14.03 -3.20
N ILE A 386 -20.39 -13.30 -4.31
CA ILE A 386 -19.88 -11.93 -4.41
C ILE A 386 -20.96 -11.01 -4.91
N ARG A 387 -20.97 -9.78 -4.40
CA ARG A 387 -21.90 -8.72 -4.79
C ARG A 387 -21.12 -7.46 -5.10
N PHE A 388 -21.31 -6.93 -6.31
CA PHE A 388 -20.79 -5.62 -6.68
C PHE A 388 -21.75 -4.54 -6.20
N CYS A 389 -21.18 -3.46 -5.68
CA CYS A 389 -21.88 -2.42 -4.96
C CYS A 389 -21.31 -1.04 -5.32
N ALA A 390 -22.06 0.01 -4.98
CA ALA A 390 -21.58 1.39 -4.97
C ALA A 390 -21.98 2.11 -3.67
N LEU A 391 -21.13 3.05 -3.24
CA LEU A 391 -21.41 3.97 -2.14
C LEU A 391 -21.48 5.38 -2.69
N LYS A 392 -22.60 6.07 -2.50
CA LYS A 392 -22.79 7.46 -2.94
C LYS A 392 -22.17 8.41 -1.93
N ARG A 393 -21.44 9.42 -2.41
CA ARG A 393 -20.85 10.44 -1.53
C ARG A 393 -21.94 11.16 -0.74
N GLY A 394 -21.72 11.34 0.56
CA GLY A 394 -22.67 12.02 1.45
C GLY A 394 -23.87 11.18 1.87
N ASP A 395 -24.11 10.02 1.25
CA ASP A 395 -25.12 9.06 1.69
C ASP A 395 -24.47 7.89 2.42
N LYS A 396 -24.61 7.88 3.75
CA LYS A 396 -24.09 6.81 4.62
C LYS A 396 -25.17 5.82 5.06
N SER A 397 -26.38 5.91 4.48
CA SER A 397 -27.53 5.14 4.95
C SER A 397 -27.61 3.74 4.33
N GLN A 398 -27.04 3.54 3.14
CA GLN A 398 -27.22 2.29 2.40
C GLN A 398 -26.09 1.99 1.40
N VAL A 399 -25.92 0.70 1.13
CA VAL A 399 -25.11 0.18 0.02
C VAL A 399 -26.00 -0.01 -1.20
N TYR A 400 -25.58 0.51 -2.35
CA TYR A 400 -26.32 0.36 -3.59
C TYR A 400 -25.85 -0.86 -4.36
N ARG A 401 -26.69 -1.89 -4.42
CA ARG A 401 -26.36 -3.18 -5.04
C ARG A 401 -26.43 -3.08 -6.57
N LEU A 402 -25.33 -3.42 -7.24
CA LEU A 402 -25.19 -3.38 -8.70
C LEU A 402 -25.42 -4.75 -9.33
N GLY A 403 -25.00 -5.83 -8.67
CA GLY A 403 -25.17 -7.20 -9.15
C GLY A 403 -24.63 -8.24 -8.17
N SER A 404 -25.10 -9.49 -8.25
CA SER A 404 -24.67 -10.59 -7.39
C SER A 404 -24.38 -11.84 -8.20
N CYS A 405 -23.33 -12.56 -7.82
CA CYS A 405 -22.82 -13.72 -8.55
C CYS A 405 -22.44 -14.84 -7.58
N ASN A 406 -22.70 -16.09 -7.97
CA ASN A 406 -22.23 -17.26 -7.24
C ASN A 406 -20.95 -17.82 -7.89
N LEU A 407 -19.82 -17.64 -7.20
CA LEU A 407 -18.49 -18.02 -7.65
C LEU A 407 -18.25 -19.54 -7.69
N SER A 408 -19.19 -20.35 -7.18
CA SER A 408 -19.15 -21.81 -7.31
C SER A 408 -19.63 -22.33 -8.67
N THR A 409 -20.16 -21.44 -9.51
CA THR A 409 -20.72 -21.76 -10.84
C THR A 409 -19.95 -21.04 -11.95
N GLU A 410 -19.88 -21.64 -13.14
CA GLU A 410 -19.23 -21.05 -14.30
C GLU A 410 -19.94 -19.75 -14.73
N VAL A 411 -21.27 -19.74 -14.76
CA VAL A 411 -22.06 -18.56 -15.12
C VAL A 411 -21.81 -17.42 -14.13
N GLY A 412 -21.85 -17.71 -12.82
CA GLY A 412 -21.60 -16.69 -11.81
C GLY A 412 -20.17 -16.16 -11.84
N MET A 413 -19.17 -17.00 -12.09
CA MET A 413 -17.79 -16.57 -12.28
C MET A 413 -17.65 -15.65 -13.51
N LEU A 414 -18.25 -15.99 -14.64
CA LEU A 414 -18.23 -15.17 -15.86
C LEU A 414 -18.91 -13.81 -15.66
N GLN A 415 -20.06 -13.80 -14.97
CA GLN A 415 -20.75 -12.57 -14.61
C GLN A 415 -19.88 -11.71 -13.67
N ALA A 416 -19.22 -12.30 -12.68
CA ALA A 416 -18.31 -11.58 -11.77
C ALA A 416 -17.12 -10.97 -12.53
N ILE A 417 -16.54 -11.69 -13.50
CA ILE A 417 -15.48 -11.17 -14.37
C ILE A 417 -15.99 -10.00 -15.22
N GLY A 418 -17.17 -10.11 -15.82
CA GLY A 418 -17.78 -9.02 -16.59
C GLY A 418 -17.99 -7.76 -15.74
N MET A 419 -18.53 -7.92 -14.53
CA MET A 419 -18.72 -6.81 -13.57
C MET A 419 -17.38 -6.20 -13.12
N LEU A 420 -16.33 -7.02 -12.93
CA LEU A 420 -15.00 -6.52 -12.62
C LEU A 420 -14.40 -5.68 -13.75
N ILE A 421 -14.56 -6.11 -15.00
CA ILE A 421 -14.06 -5.36 -16.17
C ILE A 421 -14.76 -4.00 -16.24
N LEU A 422 -16.09 -3.96 -16.08
CA LEU A 422 -16.86 -2.71 -16.01
C LEU A 422 -16.42 -1.83 -14.84
N ALA A 423 -16.30 -2.39 -13.64
CA ALA A 423 -15.85 -1.67 -12.46
C ALA A 423 -14.45 -1.07 -12.65
N THR A 424 -13.53 -1.84 -13.23
CA THR A 424 -12.16 -1.38 -13.53
C THR A 424 -12.19 -0.24 -14.55
N GLY A 425 -12.99 -0.34 -15.61
CA GLY A 425 -13.16 0.74 -16.59
C GLY A 425 -13.70 2.03 -15.98
N ILE A 426 -14.70 1.94 -15.09
CA ILE A 426 -15.25 3.10 -14.38
C ILE A 426 -14.22 3.70 -13.42
N VAL A 427 -13.47 2.88 -12.68
CA VAL A 427 -12.36 3.35 -11.83
C VAL A 427 -11.30 4.07 -12.67
N CYS A 428 -10.98 3.56 -13.87
CA CYS A 428 -10.08 4.26 -14.81
C CYS A 428 -10.61 5.65 -15.18
N ALA A 429 -11.91 5.76 -15.49
CA ALA A 429 -12.53 7.04 -15.85
C ALA A 429 -12.54 8.02 -14.66
N GLN A 430 -12.69 7.53 -13.42
CA GLN A 430 -12.71 8.37 -12.21
C GLN A 430 -11.38 9.06 -11.92
N ARG A 431 -10.27 8.62 -12.53
CA ARG A 431 -8.95 9.24 -12.39
C ARG A 431 -8.95 10.74 -12.67
N GLU A 432 -9.66 11.18 -13.71
CA GLU A 432 -9.69 12.60 -14.12
C GLU A 432 -10.47 13.48 -13.12
N HIS A 433 -11.21 12.86 -12.20
CA HIS A 433 -11.95 13.54 -11.14
C HIS A 433 -11.18 13.62 -9.82
N LEU A 434 -9.99 13.03 -9.73
CA LEU A 434 -9.19 13.04 -8.51
C LEU A 434 -8.69 14.45 -8.19
N ALA A 435 -8.67 14.77 -6.89
CA ALA A 435 -8.01 15.99 -6.43
C ALA A 435 -6.49 15.86 -6.59
N ASP A 436 -5.80 16.99 -6.75
CA ASP A 436 -4.33 17.07 -6.66
C ASP A 436 -3.89 16.91 -5.19
N THR A 437 -4.11 15.71 -4.65
CA THR A 437 -3.72 15.37 -3.28
C THR A 437 -2.79 14.16 -3.25
N HIS A 438 -1.83 14.21 -2.33
CA HIS A 438 -0.80 13.19 -2.17
C HIS A 438 -1.09 12.25 -0.99
N TYR A 439 -2.31 12.28 -0.43
CA TYR A 439 -2.66 11.51 0.75
C TYR A 439 -3.21 10.15 0.35
N VAL A 440 -2.49 9.11 0.74
CA VAL A 440 -2.90 7.75 0.45
C VAL A 440 -3.75 7.23 1.59
N LEU A 441 -5.07 7.20 1.40
CA LEU A 441 -6.01 6.68 2.39
C LEU A 441 -5.69 5.22 2.72
N GLY A 442 -5.69 4.90 4.02
CA GLY A 442 -5.26 3.62 4.56
C GLY A 442 -3.76 3.33 4.41
N ALA A 443 -2.96 4.25 3.84
CA ALA A 443 -1.52 4.07 3.80
C ALA A 443 -0.88 4.41 5.14
N LYS A 444 0.01 3.51 5.52
CA LYS A 444 0.96 3.67 6.60
C LYS A 444 2.23 4.32 6.04
N VAL A 445 2.62 5.47 6.58
CA VAL A 445 3.95 6.04 6.39
C VAL A 445 4.71 5.88 7.69
N GLU A 446 5.79 5.10 7.63
CA GLU A 446 6.74 4.97 8.73
C GLU A 446 7.87 5.97 8.53
N ARG A 447 8.24 6.66 9.62
CA ARG A 447 9.37 7.59 9.69
C ARG A 447 10.51 6.93 10.46
N ASP A 448 11.74 7.33 10.16
CA ASP A 448 12.97 6.78 10.76
C ASP A 448 13.02 6.89 12.29
N ASN A 449 12.25 7.82 12.87
CA ASN A 449 12.15 8.01 14.32
C ASN A 449 11.17 7.04 15.01
N GLY A 450 10.61 6.07 14.28
CA GLY A 450 9.60 5.14 14.81
C GLY A 450 8.18 5.71 14.85
N THR A 451 7.95 6.88 14.26
CA THR A 451 6.59 7.43 14.08
C THR A 451 5.93 6.78 12.87
N THR A 452 4.72 6.29 13.06
CA THR A 452 3.82 5.85 12.00
C THR A 452 2.68 6.85 11.85
N ILE A 453 2.39 7.25 10.62
CA ILE A 453 1.22 8.05 10.26
C ILE A 453 0.34 7.21 9.34
N THR A 454 -0.91 7.00 9.74
CA THR A 454 -1.93 6.34 8.92
C THR A 454 -3.06 7.32 8.64
N TRP A 455 -3.29 7.62 7.37
CA TRP A 455 -4.43 8.46 6.96
C TRP A 455 -5.69 7.62 6.92
N MET A 456 -6.67 7.98 7.74
CA MET A 456 -8.02 7.43 7.69
C MET A 456 -8.92 8.42 6.94
N ASP A 457 -10.20 8.09 6.83
CA ASP A 457 -11.21 8.85 6.10
C ASP A 457 -11.41 10.28 6.65
N ASN A 458 -11.54 10.44 7.97
CA ASN A 458 -11.74 11.75 8.61
C ASN A 458 -10.71 12.09 9.71
N PHE A 459 -9.71 11.24 9.93
CA PHE A 459 -8.63 11.51 10.89
C PHE A 459 -7.29 10.88 10.49
N VAL A 460 -6.21 11.35 11.10
CA VAL A 460 -4.90 10.70 11.03
C VAL A 460 -4.69 9.89 12.31
N ASN A 461 -4.39 8.60 12.20
CA ASN A 461 -3.84 7.85 13.32
C ASN A 461 -2.33 8.07 13.36
N LYS A 462 -1.85 8.78 14.37
CA LYS A 462 -0.42 8.92 14.66
C LYS A 462 -0.04 7.92 15.72
N ARG A 463 0.99 7.11 15.44
CA ARG A 463 1.60 6.20 16.42
C ARG A 463 3.08 6.52 16.56
N ILE A 464 3.59 6.40 17.76
CA ILE A 464 5.02 6.56 18.03
C ILE A 464 5.45 5.32 18.80
N ASN A 465 6.37 4.55 18.23
CA ASN A 465 7.05 3.50 18.97
C ASN A 465 7.98 4.16 19.99
N LEU A 466 7.74 3.89 21.27
CA LEU A 466 8.49 4.49 22.36
C LEU A 466 9.81 3.76 22.63
N GLU A 467 9.99 2.54 22.13
CA GLU A 467 11.25 1.79 22.26
C GLU A 467 12.39 2.41 21.47
N THR A 468 12.09 3.17 20.40
CA THR A 468 13.12 3.91 19.66
C THR A 468 13.74 5.04 20.50
N TYR A 469 13.06 5.46 21.59
CA TYR A 469 13.60 6.40 22.57
C TYR A 469 14.39 5.61 23.62
N LYS A 470 15.70 5.44 23.38
CA LYS A 470 16.66 4.57 24.12
C LYS A 470 16.89 4.87 25.62
N ASN A 471 16.01 5.56 26.33
CA ASN A 471 16.17 5.84 27.76
C ASN A 471 15.29 4.92 28.63
N THR A 472 15.90 4.31 29.64
CA THR A 472 15.27 3.36 30.59
C THR A 472 14.11 3.95 31.42
N ASN A 473 13.97 5.29 31.47
CA ASN A 473 12.82 5.99 32.09
C ASN A 473 11.76 6.48 31.07
N ALA A 474 11.89 6.09 29.79
CA ALA A 474 11.02 6.58 28.72
C ALA A 474 9.54 6.28 29.00
N ARG A 475 9.19 5.15 29.61
CA ARG A 475 7.80 4.77 29.86
C ARG A 475 7.09 5.67 30.88
N GLU A 476 7.73 5.99 31.99
CA GLU A 476 7.15 6.87 33.03
C GLU A 476 7.07 8.33 32.56
N ILE A 477 8.14 8.80 31.91
CA ILE A 477 8.18 10.13 31.27
C ILE A 477 7.10 10.22 30.18
N THR A 478 6.86 9.13 29.44
CA THR A 478 5.86 9.13 28.36
C THR A 478 4.43 9.01 28.88
N ASN A 479 4.17 8.28 29.97
CA ASN A 479 2.84 8.28 30.58
C ASN A 479 2.48 9.65 31.16
N ALA A 480 3.44 10.31 31.81
CA ALA A 480 3.28 11.69 32.25
C ALA A 480 3.06 12.64 31.06
N ARG A 481 3.85 12.50 29.99
CA ARG A 481 3.72 13.29 28.76
C ARG A 481 2.39 13.04 28.05
N ALA A 482 1.91 11.80 27.95
CA ALA A 482 0.62 11.46 27.36
C ALA A 482 -0.53 12.06 28.17
N LYS A 483 -0.41 12.10 29.51
CA LYS A 483 -1.37 12.79 30.38
C LYS A 483 -1.37 14.31 30.14
N ASP A 484 -0.20 14.91 29.99
CA ASP A 484 -0.09 16.34 29.70
C ASP A 484 -0.59 16.68 28.28
N LEU A 485 -0.30 15.85 27.28
CA LEU A 485 -0.89 15.94 25.94
C LEU A 485 -2.41 15.78 25.98
N GLY A 486 -2.94 14.88 26.81
CA GLY A 486 -4.39 14.75 27.02
C GLY A 486 -5.01 16.04 27.56
N LYS A 487 -4.36 16.72 28.52
CA LYS A 487 -4.80 18.04 29.01
C LYS A 487 -4.71 19.10 27.92
N LEU A 488 -3.63 19.08 27.14
CA LEU A 488 -3.39 20.02 26.04
C LEU A 488 -4.48 19.89 24.97
N TYR A 489 -4.73 18.69 24.46
CA TYR A 489 -5.79 18.44 23.47
C TYR A 489 -7.17 18.82 24.01
N LYS A 490 -7.44 18.59 25.30
CA LYS A 490 -8.69 19.04 25.92
C LYS A 490 -8.80 20.57 25.97
N ALA A 491 -7.72 21.26 26.30
CA ALA A 491 -7.69 22.72 26.33
C ALA A 491 -7.76 23.35 24.92
N ALA A 492 -7.21 22.67 23.92
CA ALA A 492 -7.22 23.10 22.51
C ALA A 492 -8.51 22.76 21.76
N ALA A 493 -9.42 21.98 22.35
CA ALA A 493 -10.60 21.42 21.66
C ALA A 493 -11.56 22.46 21.05
N GLN A 494 -11.52 23.70 21.52
CA GLN A 494 -12.39 24.79 21.03
C GLN A 494 -11.70 25.74 20.04
N CYS A 495 -10.40 25.53 19.76
CA CYS A 495 -9.64 26.39 18.86
C CYS A 495 -9.63 25.82 17.45
N PRO A 496 -10.34 26.39 16.46
CA PRO A 496 -10.41 25.84 15.11
C PRO A 496 -9.08 25.90 14.35
N PHE A 497 -8.08 26.59 14.89
CA PHE A 497 -6.75 26.75 14.31
C PHE A 497 -5.71 25.78 14.91
N LEU A 498 -6.13 24.88 15.80
CA LEU A 498 -5.30 23.83 16.37
C LEU A 498 -5.81 22.44 15.98
N ILE A 499 -4.88 21.51 15.82
CA ILE A 499 -5.23 20.11 15.68
C ILE A 499 -5.93 19.59 16.96
N HIS A 500 -6.97 18.81 16.76
CA HIS A 500 -7.77 18.19 17.78
C HIS A 500 -7.50 16.68 17.84
N ALA A 501 -7.56 16.13 19.04
CA ALA A 501 -7.61 14.68 19.22
C ALA A 501 -9.07 14.23 19.35
N LEU A 502 -9.50 13.30 18.51
CA LEU A 502 -10.85 12.71 18.59
C LEU A 502 -11.07 11.97 19.91
N GLN A 503 -10.00 11.43 20.47
CA GLN A 503 -9.96 10.79 21.78
C GLN A 503 -8.65 11.16 22.48
N PRO A 504 -8.60 11.16 23.82
CA PRO A 504 -7.36 11.35 24.54
C PRO A 504 -6.27 10.37 24.05
N PRO A 505 -5.00 10.80 23.98
CA PRO A 505 -3.92 9.92 23.56
C PRO A 505 -3.83 8.70 24.48
N LYS A 506 -3.53 7.54 23.89
CA LYS A 506 -3.41 6.27 24.60
C LYS A 506 -1.98 5.77 24.51
N VAL A 507 -1.48 5.20 25.59
CA VAL A 507 -0.22 4.45 25.60
C VAL A 507 -0.56 3.00 25.92
N ILE A 508 -0.36 2.12 24.95
CA ILE A 508 -0.56 0.68 25.11
C ILE A 508 0.80 0.04 24.91
N GLU A 509 1.25 -0.72 25.92
CA GLU A 509 2.61 -1.28 25.99
C GLU A 509 3.69 -0.20 25.85
N GLN A 510 4.24 -0.05 24.64
CA GLN A 510 5.26 0.93 24.26
C GLN A 510 4.87 1.74 23.02
N THR A 511 3.58 1.82 22.71
CA THR A 511 3.08 2.59 21.57
C THR A 511 2.18 3.70 22.07
N TYR A 512 2.60 4.95 21.86
CA TYR A 512 1.72 6.10 21.91
C TYR A 512 0.84 6.10 20.67
N SER A 513 -0.48 6.32 20.82
CA SER A 513 -1.41 6.46 19.70
C SER A 513 -2.44 7.55 19.95
N VAL A 514 -2.70 8.35 18.93
CA VAL A 514 -3.73 9.40 18.92
C VAL A 514 -4.38 9.51 17.55
N ASN A 515 -5.69 9.77 17.53
CA ASN A 515 -6.47 10.05 16.32
C ASN A 515 -6.66 11.56 16.20
N LEU A 516 -6.15 12.16 15.13
CA LEU A 516 -6.05 13.61 14.97
C LEU A 516 -6.92 14.11 13.82
N CYS A 517 -7.61 15.22 14.04
CA CYS A 517 -8.40 15.96 13.04
C CYS A 517 -8.24 17.48 13.26
N PRO A 518 -8.51 18.34 12.25
CA PRO A 518 -8.88 18.01 10.89
C PRO A 518 -7.72 17.44 10.08
N LEU A 519 -8.06 16.84 8.94
CA LEU A 519 -7.09 16.49 7.92
C LEU A 519 -6.86 17.69 6.99
N GLY A 520 -5.66 17.83 6.43
CA GLY A 520 -5.33 18.95 5.54
C GLY A 520 -3.99 18.80 4.83
N ARG A 521 -3.70 19.73 3.91
CA ARG A 521 -2.46 19.78 3.14
C ARG A 521 -1.35 20.48 3.91
N ALA A 522 -0.29 19.76 4.29
CA ALA A 522 0.87 20.36 4.94
C ALA A 522 1.55 21.38 4.02
N LEU A 523 1.95 22.53 4.56
CA LEU A 523 2.71 23.53 3.83
C LEU A 523 4.18 23.11 3.78
N SER A 524 4.73 22.95 2.58
CA SER A 524 6.16 22.64 2.39
C SER A 524 7.06 23.86 2.57
N SER A 525 6.49 25.06 2.39
CA SER A 525 7.20 26.33 2.44
C SER A 525 6.21 27.44 2.79
N ALA A 526 6.73 28.65 3.00
CA ALA A 526 5.93 29.85 3.13
C ALA A 526 4.97 30.05 1.93
N PRO A 527 3.75 30.57 2.16
CA PRO A 527 2.89 31.04 1.09
C PRO A 527 3.55 32.15 0.27
N ALA A 528 3.46 32.06 -1.06
CA ALA A 528 4.06 33.05 -1.96
C ALA A 528 3.29 34.38 -2.02
N LEU A 529 1.97 34.35 -1.78
CA LEU A 529 1.12 35.54 -1.81
C LEU A 529 1.11 36.23 -0.43
N PRO A 530 1.31 37.55 -0.36
CA PRO A 530 1.30 38.29 0.91
C PRO A 530 0.01 38.12 1.72
N GLU A 531 -1.15 38.09 1.06
CA GLU A 531 -2.45 37.88 1.70
C GLU A 531 -2.56 36.49 2.34
N SER A 532 -2.07 35.45 1.65
CA SER A 532 -2.03 34.10 2.18
C SER A 532 -1.06 33.98 3.36
N LEU A 533 0.10 34.66 3.29
CA LEU A 533 1.05 34.70 4.41
C LEU A 533 0.45 35.37 5.65
N GLN A 534 -0.25 36.49 5.46
CA GLN A 534 -0.96 37.18 6.53
C GLN A 534 -2.05 36.29 7.13
N ALA A 535 -2.86 35.63 6.30
CA ALA A 535 -3.93 34.73 6.75
C ALA A 535 -3.40 33.53 7.55
N VAL A 536 -2.35 32.86 7.05
CA VAL A 536 -1.68 31.77 7.78
C VAL A 536 -1.14 32.27 9.10
N THR A 537 -0.45 33.41 9.09
CA THR A 537 0.15 33.97 10.32
C THR A 537 -0.91 34.28 11.35
N ARG A 538 -2.03 34.89 10.95
CA ARG A 538 -3.18 35.16 11.83
C ARG A 538 -3.70 33.86 12.48
N CYS A 539 -3.88 32.80 11.70
CA CYS A 539 -4.31 31.49 12.22
C CYS A 539 -3.30 30.91 13.23
N ILE A 540 -1.99 30.98 12.93
CA ILE A 540 -0.94 30.52 13.85
C ILE A 540 -0.96 31.31 15.16
N VAL A 541 -1.10 32.64 15.12
CA VAL A 541 -1.13 33.46 16.33
C VAL A 541 -2.40 33.17 17.16
N GLN A 542 -3.56 32.91 16.53
CA GLN A 542 -4.77 32.47 17.22
C GLN A 542 -4.60 31.09 17.89
N ALA A 543 -3.90 30.17 17.22
CA ALA A 543 -3.53 28.88 17.78
C ALA A 543 -2.59 29.05 19.00
N LEU A 544 -1.57 29.88 18.88
CA LEU A 544 -0.63 30.19 19.96
C LEU A 544 -1.33 30.84 21.17
N ASP A 545 -2.30 31.73 20.95
CA ASP A 545 -3.07 32.32 22.06
C ASP A 545 -3.81 31.25 22.88
N SER A 546 -4.40 30.27 22.19
CA SER A 546 -5.07 29.14 22.83
C SER A 546 -4.10 28.25 23.60
N LEU A 547 -2.93 27.92 23.02
CA LEU A 547 -1.88 27.15 23.71
C LEU A 547 -1.34 27.90 24.94
N HIS A 548 -1.05 29.19 24.79
CA HIS A 548 -0.46 30.03 25.83
C HIS A 548 -1.40 30.21 27.02
N LYS A 549 -2.71 30.35 26.77
CA LYS A 549 -3.74 30.36 27.82
C LYS A 549 -3.85 29.02 28.54
N ALA A 550 -3.60 27.91 27.86
CA ALA A 550 -3.52 26.58 28.45
C ALA A 550 -2.21 26.33 29.23
N GLY A 551 -1.24 27.26 29.20
CA GLY A 551 0.05 27.14 29.89
C GLY A 551 1.11 26.36 29.11
N PHE A 552 0.91 26.18 27.79
CA PHE A 552 1.84 25.49 26.89
C PHE A 552 2.31 26.43 25.78
N GLY A 553 3.48 26.14 25.22
CA GLY A 553 3.90 26.67 23.93
C GLY A 553 4.09 25.52 22.94
N HIS A 554 4.14 25.85 21.65
CA HIS A 554 4.18 24.84 20.60
C HIS A 554 5.53 24.13 20.55
N GLY A 555 6.64 24.88 20.61
CA GLY A 555 7.97 24.27 20.67
C GLY A 555 8.46 23.61 19.37
N ASP A 556 7.80 23.81 18.23
CA ASP A 556 8.25 23.28 16.92
C ASP A 556 7.54 24.02 15.77
N LEU A 557 7.61 25.35 15.76
CA LEU A 557 6.96 26.13 14.70
C LEU A 557 7.78 26.07 13.42
N ARG A 558 7.17 25.53 12.36
CA ARG A 558 7.73 25.41 11.00
C ARG A 558 6.61 25.17 9.99
N TRP A 559 6.84 25.49 8.71
CA TRP A 559 5.83 25.32 7.65
C TRP A 559 5.23 23.91 7.58
N PRO A 560 6.01 22.82 7.68
CA PRO A 560 5.46 21.46 7.66
C PRO A 560 4.49 21.13 8.81
N ASN A 561 4.52 21.92 9.89
CA ASN A 561 3.60 21.76 11.02
C ASN A 561 2.36 22.66 10.89
N VAL A 562 2.10 23.21 9.71
CA VAL A 562 0.86 23.93 9.38
C VAL A 562 0.17 23.21 8.22
N ILE A 563 -1.11 22.90 8.38
CA ILE A 563 -1.94 22.33 7.32
C ILE A 563 -2.95 23.37 6.82
N HIS A 564 -3.18 23.37 5.52
CA HIS A 564 -4.31 24.04 4.89
C HIS A 564 -5.51 23.09 4.88
N VAL A 565 -6.64 23.53 5.42
CA VAL A 565 -7.91 22.78 5.43
C VAL A 565 -8.90 23.45 4.47
N HIS A 566 -9.97 22.76 4.06
CA HIS A 566 -10.93 23.32 3.11
C HIS A 566 -11.56 24.64 3.60
N GLY A 567 -11.51 25.68 2.76
CA GLY A 567 -11.85 27.06 3.12
C GLY A 567 -10.58 27.92 3.31
N PRO A 568 -10.69 29.13 3.88
CA PRO A 568 -9.54 30.02 4.10
C PRO A 568 -8.76 29.70 5.39
N ALA A 569 -8.89 28.49 5.93
CA ALA A 569 -8.42 28.16 7.26
C ALA A 569 -7.12 27.36 7.25
N TYR A 570 -6.24 27.71 8.19
CA TYR A 570 -4.99 27.01 8.44
C TYR A 570 -4.97 26.50 9.87
N VAL A 571 -4.42 25.30 10.05
CA VAL A 571 -4.40 24.61 11.35
C VAL A 571 -2.96 24.25 11.70
N LEU A 572 -2.59 24.58 12.93
CA LEU A 572 -1.30 24.24 13.51
C LEU A 572 -1.36 22.80 14.08
N ILE A 573 -0.41 21.96 13.68
CA ILE A 573 -0.37 20.51 13.96
C ILE A 573 0.90 20.11 14.70
N ASP A 574 1.03 18.82 15.08
CA ASP A 574 2.21 18.24 15.73
C ASP A 574 2.47 18.77 17.17
N LEU A 575 1.42 18.68 18.01
CA LEU A 575 1.49 19.09 19.41
C LEU A 575 2.31 18.14 20.29
N GLU A 576 2.80 17.02 19.76
CA GLU A 576 3.66 16.10 20.50
C GLU A 576 4.95 16.78 20.97
N GLY A 577 5.41 17.84 20.28
CA GLY A 577 6.55 18.68 20.66
C GLY A 577 6.25 19.77 21.70
N ALA A 578 4.99 19.95 22.11
CA ALA A 578 4.58 21.04 22.99
C ALA A 578 5.31 21.03 24.34
N VAL A 579 5.63 22.23 24.83
CA VAL A 579 6.41 22.44 26.04
C VAL A 579 5.62 23.29 27.03
N LYS A 580 5.66 22.92 28.31
CA LYS A 580 5.02 23.72 29.37
C LYS A 580 5.73 25.06 29.49
N LEU A 581 4.98 26.16 29.55
CA LEU A 581 5.56 27.49 29.73
C LEU A 581 6.30 27.57 31.07
N GLN A 582 7.37 28.36 31.10
CA GLN A 582 8.25 28.58 32.26
C GLN A 582 8.99 27.33 32.77
N SER A 583 9.01 26.27 31.97
CA SER A 583 9.77 25.05 32.26
C SER A 583 11.17 25.10 31.64
N THR A 584 12.09 24.32 32.21
CA THR A 584 13.39 24.03 31.61
C THR A 584 13.24 22.78 30.72
N PRO A 585 13.32 22.92 29.40
CA PRO A 585 13.16 21.81 28.48
C PRO A 585 14.33 20.83 28.57
N GLN A 586 14.02 19.54 28.46
CA GLN A 586 15.03 18.48 28.46
C GLN A 586 15.71 18.36 27.08
N ARG A 587 17.01 18.06 27.08
CA ARG A 587 17.79 17.82 25.86
C ARG A 587 17.63 16.38 25.36
N PRO A 588 17.80 16.11 24.04
CA PRO A 588 18.12 17.06 22.97
C PRO A 588 16.91 17.93 22.60
N PHE A 589 17.19 19.18 22.18
CA PHE A 589 16.14 20.07 21.68
C PHE A 589 15.73 19.67 20.26
N PRO A 590 14.48 19.93 19.85
CA PRO A 590 14.11 19.84 18.44
C PRO A 590 15.01 20.70 17.56
N ASP A 591 15.26 20.30 16.31
CA ASP A 591 16.10 21.05 15.37
C ASP A 591 15.62 22.49 15.19
N ALA A 592 14.29 22.69 15.23
CA ALA A 592 13.66 24.00 15.17
C ALA A 592 14.19 24.99 16.23
N TRP A 593 14.77 24.51 17.34
CA TRP A 593 15.28 25.34 18.42
C TRP A 593 16.70 25.86 18.21
N GLN A 594 17.40 25.36 17.19
CA GLN A 594 18.75 25.79 16.81
C GLN A 594 19.68 25.95 18.02
N GLY A 595 19.83 24.88 18.81
CA GLY A 595 20.70 24.89 20.00
C GLY A 595 20.09 25.56 21.24
N GLY A 596 18.78 25.85 21.24
CA GLY A 596 18.10 26.49 22.37
C GLY A 596 18.09 28.02 22.29
N ARG A 597 18.33 28.60 21.11
CA ARG A 597 18.44 30.06 20.91
C ARG A 597 17.22 30.87 21.33
N TYR A 598 16.06 30.23 21.38
CA TYR A 598 14.79 30.85 21.74
C TYR A 598 14.47 30.79 23.24
N LEU A 599 15.32 30.16 24.05
CA LEU A 599 15.10 30.07 25.49
C LEU A 599 15.40 31.41 26.16
N VAL A 600 14.51 31.83 27.06
CA VAL A 600 14.69 33.02 27.88
C VAL A 600 15.10 32.57 29.26
N ASN A 601 16.31 32.93 29.70
CA ASN A 601 16.88 32.48 30.97
C ASN A 601 16.82 30.94 31.13
N SER A 602 17.17 30.21 30.06
CA SER A 602 17.12 28.75 29.97
C SER A 602 15.72 28.13 30.11
N LYS A 603 14.66 28.94 30.05
CA LYS A 603 13.26 28.48 30.13
C LYS A 603 12.55 28.69 28.79
N PHE A 604 11.60 27.80 28.51
CA PHE A 604 10.69 27.99 27.40
C PHE A 604 9.57 28.95 27.79
N THR A 605 9.37 30.02 27.01
CA THR A 605 8.38 31.06 27.30
C THR A 605 7.54 31.38 26.07
N LYS A 606 6.53 32.24 26.22
CA LYS A 606 5.74 32.72 25.07
C LYS A 606 6.62 33.39 24.01
N GLN A 607 7.68 34.09 24.46
CA GLN A 607 8.67 34.71 23.60
C GLN A 607 9.46 33.71 22.76
N SER A 608 9.59 32.47 23.24
CA SER A 608 10.25 31.40 22.51
C SER A 608 9.47 31.04 21.23
N ASP A 609 8.13 30.91 21.34
CA ASP A 609 7.27 30.70 20.17
C ASP A 609 7.29 31.91 19.21
N PHE A 610 7.28 33.14 19.73
CA PHE A 610 7.36 34.34 18.89
C PHE A 610 8.67 34.46 18.11
N GLY A 611 9.80 34.06 18.71
CA GLY A 611 11.07 33.99 18.01
C GLY A 611 11.01 33.00 16.84
N MET A 612 10.51 31.78 17.08
CA MET A 612 10.36 30.77 16.02
C MET A 612 9.39 31.23 14.92
N LEU A 613 8.27 31.84 15.28
CA LEU A 613 7.31 32.40 14.32
C LEU A 613 7.94 33.49 13.45
N ALA A 614 8.70 34.40 14.06
CA ALA A 614 9.37 35.48 13.35
C ALA A 614 10.37 34.95 12.31
N ASP A 615 11.11 33.89 12.65
CA ASP A 615 12.06 33.28 11.74
C ASP A 615 11.39 32.46 10.65
N MET A 616 10.33 31.73 11.00
CA MET A 616 9.47 31.01 10.04
C MET A 616 8.89 31.97 8.98
N ILE A 617 8.33 33.12 9.38
CA ILE A 617 7.86 34.16 8.44
C ILE A 617 9.04 34.79 7.68
N GLY A 618 10.19 34.95 8.33
CA GLY A 618 11.40 35.50 7.74
C GLY A 618 11.99 34.69 6.58
N GLU A 619 11.59 33.44 6.40
CA GLU A 619 11.95 32.60 5.24
C GLU A 619 11.27 33.05 3.93
N CYS A 620 10.27 33.94 4.01
CA CYS A 620 9.59 34.47 2.83
C CYS A 620 10.51 35.43 2.06
N SER A 621 10.65 35.20 0.76
CA SER A 621 11.45 36.07 -0.12
C SER A 621 10.84 37.45 -0.37
N THR A 622 9.53 37.59 -0.16
CA THR A 622 8.79 38.84 -0.35
C THR A 622 8.00 39.19 0.91
N LEU A 623 8.41 40.26 1.59
CA LEU A 623 7.77 40.76 2.80
C LEU A 623 7.35 42.21 2.59
N SER A 624 6.13 42.56 3.02
CA SER A 624 5.72 43.96 3.10
C SER A 624 6.43 44.67 4.28
N ALA A 625 6.44 46.00 4.26
CA ALA A 625 6.99 46.78 5.36
C ALA A 625 6.27 46.49 6.70
N ASP A 626 4.95 46.30 6.65
CA ASP A 626 4.14 45.96 7.84
C ASP A 626 4.44 44.56 8.37
N ALA A 627 4.67 43.59 7.47
CA ALA A 627 5.10 42.24 7.84
C ALA A 627 6.48 42.28 8.51
N ALA A 628 7.43 43.03 7.92
CA ALA A 628 8.77 43.21 8.50
C ALA A 628 8.71 43.90 9.87
N ASN A 629 7.84 44.88 10.05
CA ASN A 629 7.60 45.55 11.33
C ASN A 629 7.06 44.56 12.38
N PHE A 630 6.09 43.73 12.02
CA PHE A 630 5.53 42.70 12.88
C PHE A 630 6.59 41.67 13.31
N ILE A 631 7.41 41.17 12.38
CA ILE A 631 8.54 40.27 12.65
C ILE A 631 9.53 40.91 13.63
N GLY A 632 9.85 42.19 13.42
CA GLY A 632 10.71 42.96 14.33
C GLY A 632 10.13 43.05 15.74
N ALA A 633 8.83 43.32 15.86
CA ALA A 633 8.12 43.38 17.14
C ALA A 633 8.09 42.02 17.87
N LEU A 634 7.91 40.91 17.14
CA LEU A 634 8.02 39.55 17.67
C LEU A 634 9.42 39.28 18.22
N ARG A 635 10.49 39.52 17.45
CA ARG A 635 11.88 39.26 17.87
C ARG A 635 12.31 40.07 19.09
N GLN A 636 11.85 41.30 19.18
CA GLN A 636 12.17 42.21 20.29
C GLN A 636 11.30 41.98 21.53
N GLY A 637 10.33 41.07 21.48
CA GLY A 637 9.45 40.76 22.60
C GLY A 637 8.53 41.90 22.99
N ARG A 638 8.07 42.70 22.01
CA ARG A 638 7.15 43.82 22.24
C ARG A 638 5.73 43.36 22.60
N PHE A 639 5.39 42.09 22.34
CA PHE A 639 4.09 41.53 22.66
C PHE A 639 4.12 40.74 23.97
N ALA A 640 3.29 41.16 24.93
CA ALA A 640 3.12 40.43 26.19
C ALA A 640 2.31 39.12 26.04
N SER A 641 1.54 38.98 24.96
CA SER A 641 0.69 37.81 24.67
C SER A 641 0.39 37.68 23.17
N ALA A 642 -0.09 36.51 22.75
CA ALA A 642 -0.50 36.28 21.36
C ALA A 642 -1.76 37.09 21.02
N SER A 643 -2.70 37.25 21.96
CA SER A 643 -3.81 38.21 21.81
C SER A 643 -3.33 39.65 21.55
N ALA A 644 -2.22 40.09 22.15
CA ALA A 644 -1.66 41.41 21.86
C ALA A 644 -1.01 41.46 20.46
N ALA A 645 -0.40 40.36 20.01
CA ALA A 645 0.14 40.25 18.66
C ALA A 645 -0.97 40.27 17.58
N LEU A 646 -2.14 39.69 17.85
CA LEU A 646 -3.29 39.74 16.94
C LEU A 646 -3.83 41.14 16.71
N ALA A 647 -3.64 42.05 17.67
CA ALA A 647 -4.05 43.45 17.54
C ALA A 647 -3.08 44.31 16.70
N HIS A 648 -1.98 43.73 16.22
CA HIS A 648 -1.04 44.44 15.37
C HIS A 648 -1.69 44.80 14.02
N PRO A 649 -1.49 46.01 13.46
CA PRO A 649 -2.16 46.44 12.22
C PRO A 649 -1.98 45.49 11.04
N TRP A 650 -0.82 44.83 10.95
CA TRP A 650 -0.58 43.82 9.91
C TRP A 650 -1.45 42.57 10.03
N LEU A 651 -1.98 42.24 11.21
CA LEU A 651 -2.88 41.09 11.40
C LEU A 651 -4.34 41.51 11.66
N ALA A 652 -4.61 42.80 11.77
CA ALA A 652 -5.95 43.34 12.00
C ALA A 652 -6.91 43.05 10.83
#